data_AF-A0AAU8SNC3-F1
#
_entry.id   AF-A0AAU8SNC3-F1
#
_cell.length_a   1.000
_cell.length_b   1.000
_cell.length_c   1.000
_cell.angle_alpha   90.00
_cell.angle_beta   90.00
_cell.angle_gamma   90.00
#
_symmetry.space_group_name_H-M   'P 1'
#
loop_
_entity.id
_entity.type
_entity.pdbx_description
1 polymer ?
#
loop_
_entity_poly.entity_id
_entity_poly.type
_entity_poly.pdbx_seq_one_letter_code
_entity_poly.pdbx_strand_id
1 'polypeptide(L)'
;MTSGQPSNLQATAPTHSDTRAGAEHEPERSNAIQRIAELEHELVTLRADLVRHLSAESKREQLERELAALRQSVSWRITAPLRQIAAVARIVRIVSETIQRQANVQGNYVGAFMYYGKALRREGLDGFFARLRRLRGGMGFADAPPSEAVYHAWIDKYDTLGDAQRLEAQTLMQAFKRKPVISIVVPTYNSDPSLLDAMIRSVRTQIYPHWELCLADDASTSDAPGRIIRQHQAEDVRIKAVFRETNGHISEASNSALTLATGEYIALLDHDDILPAHALFVVAQYMNRHPDARMFYSDEDKLTEDGKRTMPYFKSDWNPAMFATQNMFSHLGVIETALVKAAGGFRPGFEGSQDYDLAWRCVEIAGHAKVVHIPHVLYHWRITPSSTAGTRDAKPYAAQAALRAVDEHLKRTGIAATVEQPFDSLGILRIRYTIPSPAPRVSIVIPTRDGVALVRQCIDSVLQKTLYPNYEIIVVDNGSFENETLAYFAEIGQRPNVRILRDDSPFNFSALNNRAAAVSTGAYLCLLNNDTEVISPDWLDEMVGLASQPGNGAVGAALWYPNDVLQHGGVLLGLGGIAGHMHHMLRRGHLGYFNRAVTMQNLSAVTAACLVIRKSVFDEVGGMNEELAVAFNDVDFCLRVREAGYANVWTPYAELYHHESATRGSDMAPEKYARFAREVDWMEQRWGAALERDPAYNPNLSLGTDVLPFTLADPPRVRMFD
;
A
#
# COMPACT_ATOMS: atom_id res chain seq x y z
N MET A 1 24.84 -79.10 -46.39
CA MET A 1 26.07 -79.46 -47.13
C MET A 1 27.26 -78.94 -46.34
N THR A 2 28.12 -79.89 -45.94
CA THR A 2 29.50 -79.78 -45.41
C THR A 2 29.75 -78.81 -44.25
N SER A 3 30.33 -79.18 -43.10
CA SER A 3 30.91 -80.40 -42.50
C SER A 3 31.60 -79.87 -41.23
N GLY A 4 31.37 -80.37 -40.02
CA GLY A 4 32.04 -81.56 -39.49
C GLY A 4 32.37 -81.33 -38.00
N GLN A 5 31.87 -82.24 -37.15
CA GLN A 5 32.19 -82.49 -35.73
C GLN A 5 33.68 -82.89 -35.52
N PRO A 6 34.21 -83.24 -34.30
CA PRO A 6 33.58 -83.59 -32.98
C PRO A 6 34.27 -82.91 -31.75
N SER A 7 33.68 -82.72 -30.56
CA SER A 7 33.20 -83.59 -29.45
C SER A 7 34.21 -84.52 -28.76
N ASN A 8 34.47 -84.29 -27.47
CA ASN A 8 34.65 -85.30 -26.39
C ASN A 8 34.60 -84.56 -25.02
N LEU A 9 33.59 -84.67 -24.15
CA LEU A 9 33.09 -85.78 -23.28
C LEU A 9 33.98 -86.13 -22.07
N GLN A 10 33.51 -85.79 -20.85
CA GLN A 10 33.11 -86.69 -19.74
C GLN A 10 32.94 -85.86 -18.44
N ALA A 11 31.71 -85.74 -17.89
CA ALA A 11 31.10 -86.57 -16.81
C ALA A 11 31.78 -86.33 -15.43
N THR A 12 31.12 -85.92 -14.34
CA THR A 12 30.02 -86.59 -13.61
C THR A 12 29.32 -85.66 -12.58
N ALA A 13 28.04 -85.94 -12.32
CA ALA A 13 27.10 -85.32 -11.35
C ALA A 13 27.37 -85.80 -9.87
N PRO A 14 26.59 -85.52 -8.77
CA PRO A 14 25.11 -85.34 -8.72
C PRO A 14 24.45 -84.54 -7.53
N THR A 15 23.10 -84.59 -7.52
CA THR A 15 22.13 -84.61 -6.38
C THR A 15 21.40 -83.35 -5.84
N HIS A 16 20.05 -83.41 -5.99
CA HIS A 16 18.91 -83.08 -5.08
C HIS A 16 18.96 -81.81 -4.20
N SER A 17 17.94 -80.95 -4.04
CA SER A 17 16.48 -81.14 -3.93
C SER A 17 15.75 -79.77 -3.91
N ASP A 18 14.61 -79.66 -4.62
CA ASP A 18 13.28 -79.25 -4.11
C ASP A 18 13.22 -78.15 -3.01
N THR A 19 12.60 -76.97 -3.19
CA THR A 19 11.14 -76.79 -3.22
C THR A 19 10.76 -75.30 -3.40
N ARG A 20 9.54 -75.08 -3.91
CA ARG A 20 8.83 -73.82 -4.16
C ARG A 20 8.93 -72.73 -3.05
N ALA A 21 9.30 -71.51 -3.43
CA ALA A 21 8.78 -70.25 -2.89
C ALA A 21 9.23 -69.08 -3.78
N GLY A 22 8.40 -68.62 -4.71
CA GLY A 22 8.77 -67.55 -5.63
C GLY A 22 7.55 -66.92 -6.29
N ALA A 23 6.79 -66.14 -5.52
CA ALA A 23 5.77 -65.24 -6.08
C ALA A 23 5.27 -64.11 -5.12
N GLU A 24 5.77 -63.96 -3.89
CA GLU A 24 5.22 -62.98 -2.93
C GLU A 24 6.19 -61.85 -2.49
N HIS A 25 7.37 -61.69 -3.12
CA HIS A 25 8.39 -60.74 -2.65
C HIS A 25 8.92 -59.72 -3.69
N GLU A 26 8.28 -59.55 -4.84
CA GLU A 26 8.69 -58.54 -5.83
C GLU A 26 8.24 -57.09 -5.55
N PRO A 27 7.01 -56.81 -5.07
CA PRO A 27 6.57 -55.42 -4.84
C PRO A 27 7.31 -54.75 -3.68
N GLU A 28 7.56 -55.47 -2.59
CA GLU A 28 8.24 -54.94 -1.40
C GLU A 28 9.72 -54.63 -1.67
N ARG A 29 10.38 -55.44 -2.51
CA ARG A 29 11.77 -55.23 -2.88
C ARG A 29 11.96 -54.02 -3.79
N SER A 30 11.03 -53.79 -4.73
CA SER A 30 11.02 -52.59 -5.58
C SER A 30 10.75 -51.31 -4.77
N ASN A 31 9.84 -51.38 -3.78
CA ASN A 31 9.52 -50.23 -2.92
C ASN A 31 10.66 -49.90 -1.96
N ALA A 32 11.37 -50.90 -1.44
CA ALA A 32 12.57 -50.71 -0.62
C ALA A 32 13.73 -50.09 -1.43
N ILE A 33 13.94 -50.50 -2.68
CA ILE A 33 14.99 -49.93 -3.54
C ILE A 33 14.69 -48.47 -3.88
N GLN A 34 13.43 -48.13 -4.16
CA GLN A 34 13.02 -46.75 -4.44
C GLN A 34 13.17 -45.86 -3.20
N ARG A 35 12.79 -46.37 -2.01
CA ARG A 35 12.95 -45.64 -0.75
C ARG A 35 14.42 -45.40 -0.38
N ILE A 36 15.29 -46.37 -0.65
CA ILE A 36 16.74 -46.21 -0.44
C ILE A 36 17.30 -45.13 -1.37
N ALA A 37 16.91 -45.10 -2.65
CA ALA A 37 17.35 -44.09 -3.60
C ALA A 37 16.87 -42.66 -3.22
N GLU A 38 15.64 -42.52 -2.72
CA GLU A 38 15.11 -41.25 -2.20
C GLU A 38 15.91 -40.76 -0.98
N LEU A 39 16.16 -41.66 -0.02
CA LEU A 39 16.92 -41.33 1.19
C LEU A 39 18.37 -40.95 0.84
N GLU A 40 19.01 -41.65 -0.10
CA GLU A 40 20.36 -41.31 -0.57
C GLU A 40 20.39 -39.92 -1.24
N HIS A 41 19.38 -39.57 -2.04
CA HIS A 41 19.27 -38.25 -2.65
C HIS A 41 19.04 -37.13 -1.61
N GLU A 42 18.19 -37.38 -0.63
CA GLU A 42 17.91 -36.45 0.47
C GLU A 42 19.18 -36.23 1.33
N LEU A 43 19.95 -37.29 1.59
CA LEU A 43 21.21 -37.23 2.35
C LEU A 43 22.31 -36.46 1.60
N VAL A 44 22.34 -36.56 0.26
CA VAL A 44 23.25 -35.75 -0.58
C VAL A 44 22.87 -34.28 -0.55
N THR A 45 21.58 -33.96 -0.62
CA THR A 45 21.08 -32.58 -0.56
C THR A 45 21.34 -31.95 0.80
N LEU A 46 21.03 -32.64 1.90
CA LEU A 46 21.34 -32.21 3.26
C LEU A 46 22.84 -32.02 3.51
N ARG A 47 23.69 -32.89 2.95
CA ARG A 47 25.15 -32.72 3.02
C ARG A 47 25.61 -31.49 2.23
N ALA A 48 25.04 -31.23 1.06
CA ALA A 48 25.36 -30.03 0.28
C ALA A 48 24.92 -28.75 1.00
N ASP A 49 23.76 -28.76 1.65
CA ASP A 49 23.28 -27.63 2.46
C ASP A 49 24.08 -27.42 3.74
N LEU A 50 24.47 -28.50 4.41
CA LEU A 50 25.35 -28.44 5.58
C LEU A 50 26.73 -27.89 5.19
N VAL A 51 27.29 -28.29 4.04
CA VAL A 51 28.56 -27.74 3.53
C VAL A 51 28.41 -26.25 3.16
N ARG A 52 27.28 -25.84 2.57
CA ARG A 52 26.98 -24.42 2.31
C ARG A 52 26.88 -23.62 3.60
N HIS A 53 26.16 -24.12 4.61
CA HIS A 53 26.03 -23.50 5.93
C HIS A 53 27.37 -23.41 6.67
N LEU A 54 28.15 -24.50 6.72
CA LEU A 54 29.48 -24.51 7.33
C LEU A 54 30.45 -23.57 6.60
N SER A 55 30.36 -23.46 5.27
CA SER A 55 31.16 -22.50 4.49
C SER A 55 30.75 -21.05 4.75
N ALA A 56 29.46 -20.79 4.94
CA ALA A 56 28.92 -19.47 5.25
C ALA A 56 29.27 -19.06 6.69
N GLU A 57 29.21 -19.99 7.66
CA GLU A 57 29.65 -19.78 9.04
C GLU A 57 31.15 -19.59 9.12
N SER A 58 31.96 -20.41 8.45
CA SER A 58 33.41 -20.23 8.38
C SER A 58 33.77 -18.88 7.75
N LYS A 59 33.02 -18.42 6.74
CA LYS A 59 33.23 -17.12 6.10
C LYS A 59 32.77 -15.96 6.99
N ARG A 60 31.68 -16.13 7.75
CA ARG A 60 31.25 -15.18 8.78
C ARG A 60 32.31 -15.04 9.87
N GLU A 61 32.81 -16.16 10.42
CA GLU A 61 33.87 -16.14 11.43
C GLU A 61 35.20 -15.58 10.91
N GLN A 62 35.51 -15.80 9.63
CA GLN A 62 36.68 -15.19 8.99
C GLN A 62 36.51 -13.67 8.87
N LEU A 63 35.34 -13.21 8.40
CA LEU A 63 35.03 -11.78 8.29
C LEU A 63 34.97 -11.10 9.67
N GLU A 64 34.44 -11.76 10.69
CA GLU A 64 34.42 -11.24 12.07
C GLU A 64 35.83 -11.14 12.66
N ARG A 65 36.70 -12.13 12.39
CA ARG A 65 38.11 -12.08 12.78
C ARG A 65 38.88 -11.00 12.03
N GLU A 66 38.66 -10.83 10.73
CA GLU A 66 39.26 -9.75 9.94
C GLU A 66 38.75 -8.37 10.41
N LEU A 67 37.47 -8.23 10.72
CA LEU A 67 36.88 -7.00 11.27
C LEU A 67 37.41 -6.70 12.67
N ALA A 68 37.58 -7.70 13.53
CA ALA A 68 38.17 -7.55 14.86
C ALA A 68 39.66 -7.18 14.78
N ALA A 69 40.42 -7.81 13.89
CA ALA A 69 41.82 -7.49 13.63
C ALA A 69 42.00 -6.06 13.07
N LEU A 70 41.13 -5.65 12.14
CA LEU A 70 41.08 -4.27 11.65
C LEU A 70 40.73 -3.30 12.78
N ARG A 71 39.76 -3.62 13.63
CA ARG A 71 39.34 -2.77 14.76
C ARG A 71 40.41 -2.63 15.86
N GLN A 72 41.23 -3.65 16.06
CA GLN A 72 42.32 -3.66 17.03
C GLN A 72 43.65 -3.14 16.46
N SER A 73 43.75 -2.98 15.14
CA SER A 73 44.95 -2.48 14.48
C SER A 73 45.34 -1.07 14.95
N VAL A 74 46.65 -0.84 15.05
CA VAL A 74 47.23 0.43 15.49
C VAL A 74 46.81 1.58 14.55
N SER A 75 46.68 1.32 13.24
CA SER A 75 46.18 2.29 12.26
C SER A 75 44.71 2.67 12.49
N TRP A 76 43.84 1.73 12.86
CA TRP A 76 42.44 1.98 13.17
C TRP A 76 42.25 2.77 14.47
N ARG A 77 43.06 2.46 15.50
CA ARG A 77 43.02 3.20 16.78
C ARG A 77 43.60 4.61 16.67
N ILE A 78 44.69 4.78 15.91
CA ILE A 78 45.31 6.11 15.68
C ILE A 78 44.45 7.00 14.79
N THR A 79 43.71 6.43 13.83
CA THR A 79 42.80 7.21 12.95
C THR A 79 41.40 7.37 13.54
N ALA A 80 41.09 6.83 14.73
CA ALA A 80 39.77 6.99 15.35
C ALA A 80 39.37 8.47 15.61
N PRO A 81 40.26 9.35 16.11
CA PRO A 81 39.98 10.78 16.23
C PRO A 81 39.85 11.45 14.84
N LEU A 82 40.68 11.04 13.87
CA LEU A 82 40.64 11.53 12.49
C LEU A 82 39.38 11.10 11.73
N ARG A 83 38.69 10.04 12.16
CA ARG A 83 37.43 9.57 11.56
C ARG A 83 36.21 10.28 12.12
N GLN A 84 36.24 10.67 13.40
CA GLN A 84 35.31 11.68 13.90
C GLN A 84 35.58 13.03 13.22
N ILE A 85 36.85 13.39 12.98
CA ILE A 85 37.19 14.57 12.17
C ILE A 85 36.81 14.39 10.70
N ALA A 86 36.73 13.18 10.12
CA ALA A 86 36.29 12.99 8.74
C ALA A 86 34.76 13.02 8.59
N ALA A 87 34.02 12.59 9.60
CA ALA A 87 32.56 12.79 9.69
C ALA A 87 32.23 14.25 9.96
N VAL A 88 32.95 14.88 10.90
CA VAL A 88 32.88 16.32 11.17
C VAL A 88 33.41 17.13 9.99
N ALA A 89 34.42 16.69 9.23
CA ALA A 89 34.91 17.39 8.03
C ALA A 89 33.99 17.17 6.83
N ARG A 90 33.27 16.04 6.74
CA ARG A 90 32.16 15.89 5.78
C ARG A 90 31.03 16.84 6.14
N ILE A 91 30.66 16.92 7.41
CA ILE A 91 29.63 17.83 7.92
C ILE A 91 30.07 19.29 7.77
N VAL A 92 31.30 19.65 8.13
CA VAL A 92 31.89 20.98 8.01
C VAL A 92 32.09 21.34 6.53
N ARG A 93 32.41 20.38 5.66
CA ARG A 93 32.45 20.61 4.20
C ARG A 93 31.04 20.82 3.63
N ILE A 94 30.04 20.03 4.05
CA ILE A 94 28.64 20.21 3.65
C ILE A 94 28.11 21.56 4.17
N VAL A 95 28.38 21.88 5.43
CA VAL A 95 28.01 23.14 6.06
C VAL A 95 28.77 24.30 5.43
N SER A 96 30.06 24.18 5.10
CA SER A 96 30.83 25.23 4.44
C SER A 96 30.42 25.42 2.99
N GLU A 97 30.18 24.35 2.23
CA GLU A 97 29.66 24.43 0.85
C GLU A 97 28.26 25.07 0.82
N THR A 98 27.41 24.77 1.80
CA THR A 98 26.05 25.32 1.86
C THR A 98 26.01 26.73 2.47
N ILE A 99 26.88 27.06 3.43
CA ILE A 99 27.08 28.42 3.96
C ILE A 99 27.73 29.30 2.90
N GLN A 100 28.68 28.80 2.11
CA GLN A 100 29.33 29.56 1.05
C GLN A 100 28.37 29.79 -0.12
N ARG A 101 27.54 28.80 -0.47
CA ARG A 101 26.39 29.01 -1.38
C ARG A 101 25.41 30.04 -0.82
N GLN A 102 25.07 29.95 0.46
CA GLN A 102 24.12 30.89 1.08
C GLN A 102 24.70 32.30 1.24
N ALA A 103 26.01 32.44 1.45
CA ALA A 103 26.70 33.72 1.51
C ALA A 103 26.79 34.37 0.12
N ASN A 104 26.94 33.55 -0.93
CA ASN A 104 26.84 34.01 -2.32
C ASN A 104 25.41 34.43 -2.69
N VAL A 105 24.38 33.82 -2.09
CA VAL A 105 22.95 34.17 -2.29
C VAL A 105 22.52 35.41 -1.50
N GLN A 106 23.01 35.61 -0.28
CA GLN A 106 22.65 36.72 0.60
C GLN A 106 23.59 37.93 0.50
N GLY A 107 24.62 37.84 -0.35
CA GLY A 107 25.65 38.87 -0.54
C GLY A 107 26.62 39.04 0.64
N ASN A 108 26.43 38.32 1.75
CA ASN A 108 27.38 38.26 2.86
C ASN A 108 27.18 37.01 3.74
N TYR A 109 28.23 36.64 4.49
CA TYR A 109 28.22 35.49 5.40
C TYR A 109 27.34 35.71 6.64
N VAL A 110 27.05 36.96 7.04
CA VAL A 110 26.23 37.27 8.22
C VAL A 110 24.75 36.88 7.99
N GLY A 111 24.20 37.17 6.81
CA GLY A 111 22.84 36.76 6.41
C GLY A 111 22.69 35.25 6.28
N ALA A 112 23.70 34.55 5.79
CA ALA A 112 23.75 33.09 5.74
C ALA A 112 23.71 32.46 7.15
N PHE A 113 24.48 33.01 8.09
CA PHE A 113 24.47 32.55 9.48
C PHE A 113 23.15 32.85 10.21
N MET A 114 22.51 33.99 9.95
CA MET A 114 21.20 34.30 10.53
C MET A 114 20.07 33.40 10.00
N TYR A 115 20.11 33.04 8.72
CA TYR A 115 19.20 32.09 8.09
C TYR A 115 19.30 30.70 8.75
N TYR A 116 20.52 30.18 8.90
CA TYR A 116 20.74 28.90 9.57
C TYR A 116 20.47 28.97 11.07
N GLY A 117 20.73 30.10 11.73
CA GLY A 117 20.36 30.31 13.12
C GLY A 117 18.85 30.27 13.36
N LYS A 118 18.03 30.74 12.41
CA LYS A 118 16.57 30.61 12.46
C LYS A 118 16.11 29.16 12.25
N ALA A 119 16.67 28.47 11.25
CA ALA A 119 16.37 27.06 11.01
C ALA A 119 16.76 26.17 12.20
N LEU A 120 17.93 26.39 12.81
CA LEU A 120 18.40 25.66 14.00
C LEU A 120 17.53 25.94 15.23
N ARG A 121 17.06 27.19 15.41
CA ARG A 121 16.16 27.56 16.52
C ARG A 121 14.76 26.97 16.37
N ARG A 122 14.30 26.72 15.15
CA ARG A 122 12.96 26.18 14.85
C ARG A 122 12.94 24.65 14.81
N GLU A 123 13.98 24.02 14.26
CA GLU A 123 14.00 22.60 13.91
C GLU A 123 15.04 21.79 14.72
N GLY A 124 15.86 22.43 15.55
CA GLY A 124 16.98 21.78 16.25
C GLY A 124 18.13 21.39 15.32
N LEU A 125 19.17 20.76 15.87
CA LEU A 125 20.34 20.30 15.12
C LEU A 125 19.99 19.17 14.14
N ASP A 126 19.09 18.26 14.54
CA ASP A 126 18.71 17.09 13.73
C ASP A 126 17.83 17.45 12.53
N GLY A 127 16.85 18.36 12.71
CA GLY A 127 16.01 18.87 11.61
C GLY A 127 16.80 19.68 10.59
N PHE A 128 17.80 20.44 11.06
CA PHE A 128 18.76 21.14 10.21
C PHE A 128 19.56 20.19 9.30
N PHE A 129 20.05 19.06 9.82
CA PHE A 129 20.77 18.06 9.02
C PHE A 129 19.87 17.22 8.10
N ALA A 130 18.59 17.04 8.45
CA ALA A 130 17.60 16.42 7.56
C ALA A 130 17.32 17.33 6.34
N ARG A 131 17.18 18.64 6.55
CA ARG A 131 17.01 19.64 5.47
C ARG A 131 18.18 19.68 4.49
N LEU A 132 19.41 19.48 4.95
CA LEU A 132 20.59 19.38 4.09
C LEU A 132 20.65 18.06 3.29
N ARG A 133 20.08 16.97 3.82
CA ARG A 133 19.95 15.67 3.13
C ARG A 133 18.89 15.69 2.01
N ARG A 134 17.79 16.44 2.19
CA ARG A 134 16.76 16.69 1.15
C ARG A 134 17.34 17.19 -0.17
N LEU A 135 18.48 17.90 -0.13
CA LEU A 135 19.09 18.51 -1.31
C LEU A 135 19.88 17.53 -2.19
N ARG A 136 20.01 16.26 -1.79
CA ARG A 136 21.00 15.36 -2.42
C ARG A 136 20.51 13.97 -2.81
N GLY A 137 19.29 13.53 -2.51
CA GLY A 137 18.90 12.15 -2.82
C GLY A 137 17.41 11.91 -3.00
N GLY A 138 17.01 11.56 -4.23
CA GLY A 138 15.85 10.72 -4.47
C GLY A 138 16.16 9.32 -3.95
N MET A 139 15.88 9.09 -2.66
CA MET A 139 15.92 7.74 -2.12
C MET A 139 14.71 6.98 -2.67
N GLY A 140 14.91 5.72 -3.05
CA GLY A 140 13.85 4.84 -3.58
C GLY A 140 12.81 4.48 -2.52
N PHE A 141 12.36 3.23 -2.51
CA PHE A 141 11.22 2.81 -1.70
C PHE A 141 11.46 1.49 -0.95
N ALA A 142 10.79 1.28 0.19
CA ALA A 142 10.77 -0.02 0.88
C ALA A 142 9.67 -0.94 0.34
N ASP A 143 10.02 -1.79 -0.63
CA ASP A 143 9.10 -2.72 -1.31
C ASP A 143 8.94 -4.08 -0.60
N ALA A 144 9.39 -4.16 0.67
CA ALA A 144 9.31 -5.37 1.47
C ALA A 144 8.93 -5.03 2.92
N PRO A 145 8.25 -5.95 3.63
CA PRO A 145 8.03 -5.81 5.05
C PRO A 145 9.37 -5.59 5.79
N PRO A 146 9.36 -4.88 6.94
CA PRO A 146 10.54 -4.78 7.78
C PRO A 146 11.03 -6.20 8.16
N SER A 147 12.34 -6.35 8.33
CA SER A 147 12.87 -7.61 8.87
C SER A 147 12.31 -7.85 10.28
N GLU A 148 12.18 -9.11 10.66
CA GLU A 148 11.64 -9.50 11.97
C GLU A 148 12.35 -8.78 13.13
N ALA A 149 13.69 -8.70 13.08
CA ALA A 149 14.47 -8.01 14.10
C ALA A 149 14.13 -6.51 14.22
N VAL A 150 13.89 -5.83 13.09
CA VAL A 150 13.50 -4.41 13.09
C VAL A 150 12.08 -4.26 13.63
N TYR A 151 11.17 -5.15 13.24
CA TYR A 151 9.79 -5.08 13.70
C TYR A 151 9.63 -5.42 15.18
N HIS A 152 10.34 -6.44 15.69
CA HIS A 152 10.34 -6.79 17.11
C HIS A 152 10.93 -5.68 17.96
N ALA A 153 12.03 -5.05 17.52
CA ALA A 153 12.58 -3.89 18.22
C ALA A 153 11.60 -2.71 18.26
N TRP A 154 10.76 -2.56 17.24
CA TRP A 154 9.70 -1.55 17.22
C TRP A 154 8.56 -1.92 18.18
N ILE A 155 8.12 -3.19 18.19
CA ILE A 155 7.10 -3.71 19.12
C ILE A 155 7.55 -3.50 20.56
N ASP A 156 8.79 -3.90 20.89
CA ASP A 156 9.36 -3.79 22.24
C ASP A 156 9.29 -2.36 22.79
N LYS A 157 9.44 -1.35 21.92
CA LYS A 157 9.38 0.07 22.31
C LYS A 157 7.97 0.63 22.36
N TYR A 158 7.11 0.25 21.40
CA TYR A 158 5.89 1.00 21.10
C TYR A 158 4.59 0.21 21.19
N ASP A 159 4.65 -1.12 21.10
CA ASP A 159 3.47 -1.98 20.99
C ASP A 159 3.44 -3.15 22.01
N THR A 160 4.34 -3.12 22.99
CA THR A 160 4.37 -4.11 24.09
C THR A 160 3.42 -3.71 25.22
N LEU A 161 2.48 -4.61 25.51
CA LEU A 161 1.46 -4.42 26.55
C LEU A 161 1.94 -4.92 27.92
N GLY A 162 2.61 -4.05 28.69
CA GLY A 162 3.02 -4.30 30.07
C GLY A 162 1.94 -3.94 31.11
N ASP A 163 2.26 -4.13 32.39
CA ASP A 163 1.34 -3.81 33.51
C ASP A 163 0.96 -2.33 33.55
N ALA A 164 1.90 -1.44 33.22
CA ALA A 164 1.65 -0.01 33.14
C ALA A 164 0.61 0.33 32.05
N GLN A 165 0.76 -0.22 30.85
CA GLN A 165 -0.20 -0.03 29.76
C GLN A 165 -1.56 -0.65 30.09
N ARG A 166 -1.61 -1.80 30.78
CA ARG A 166 -2.87 -2.40 31.24
C ARG A 166 -3.61 -1.48 32.23
N LEU A 167 -2.88 -0.91 33.19
CA LEU A 167 -3.45 0.04 34.16
C LEU A 167 -3.92 1.33 33.48
N GLU A 168 -3.16 1.83 32.51
CA GLU A 168 -3.53 3.00 31.69
C GLU A 168 -4.84 2.74 30.93
N ALA A 169 -4.93 1.63 30.20
CA ALA A 169 -6.15 1.24 29.49
C ALA A 169 -7.36 1.11 30.42
N GLN A 170 -7.19 0.48 31.60
CA GLN A 170 -8.24 0.39 32.60
C GLN A 170 -8.69 1.77 33.11
N THR A 171 -7.75 2.69 33.32
CA THR A 171 -8.04 4.06 33.75
C THR A 171 -8.79 4.84 32.67
N LEU A 172 -8.33 4.78 31.42
CA LEU A 172 -8.99 5.42 30.28
C LEU A 172 -10.41 4.88 30.06
N MET A 173 -10.61 3.56 30.22
CA MET A 173 -11.91 2.91 30.09
C MET A 173 -12.93 3.41 31.11
N GLN A 174 -12.51 3.87 32.31
CA GLN A 174 -13.43 4.45 33.29
C GLN A 174 -14.09 5.73 32.78
N ALA A 175 -13.40 6.49 31.91
CA ALA A 175 -13.90 7.72 31.31
C ALA A 175 -14.80 7.49 30.08
N PHE A 176 -14.95 6.26 29.59
CA PHE A 176 -15.80 5.97 28.44
C PHE A 176 -17.27 6.28 28.75
N LYS A 177 -17.88 7.14 27.93
CA LYS A 177 -19.31 7.47 28.01
C LYS A 177 -20.16 6.31 27.54
N ARG A 178 -19.69 5.60 26.52
CA ARG A 178 -20.33 4.42 25.94
C ARG A 178 -19.46 3.20 26.17
N LYS A 179 -20.07 2.12 26.65
CA LYS A 179 -19.41 0.82 26.83
C LYS A 179 -20.20 -0.24 26.06
N PRO A 180 -20.27 -0.14 24.72
CA PRO A 180 -21.05 -1.06 23.92
C PRO A 180 -20.54 -2.49 24.08
N VAL A 181 -21.45 -3.45 24.11
CA VAL A 181 -21.07 -4.86 24.02
C VAL A 181 -20.68 -5.16 22.57
N ILE A 182 -19.51 -5.78 22.39
CA ILE A 182 -19.01 -6.23 21.08
C ILE A 182 -19.22 -7.75 20.99
N SER A 183 -19.99 -8.20 20.00
CA SER A 183 -20.22 -9.63 19.72
C SER A 183 -19.19 -10.14 18.71
N ILE A 184 -18.27 -10.99 19.13
CA ILE A 184 -17.26 -11.58 18.24
C ILE A 184 -17.90 -12.77 17.53
N VAL A 185 -18.04 -12.70 16.20
CA VAL A 185 -18.64 -13.74 15.36
C VAL A 185 -17.54 -14.64 14.82
N VAL A 186 -17.60 -15.92 15.16
CA VAL A 186 -16.58 -16.91 14.79
C VAL A 186 -17.23 -18.17 14.20
N PRO A 187 -17.18 -18.36 12.86
CA PRO A 187 -17.47 -19.65 12.24
C PRO A 187 -16.28 -20.61 12.45
N THR A 188 -16.55 -21.88 12.71
CA THR A 188 -15.51 -22.92 12.86
C THR A 188 -15.92 -24.23 12.21
N TYR A 189 -14.99 -24.91 11.55
CA TYR A 189 -15.20 -26.22 10.93
C TYR A 189 -13.91 -27.01 10.92
N ASN A 190 -13.88 -28.17 11.58
CA ASN A 190 -12.70 -29.02 11.70
C ASN A 190 -11.43 -28.26 12.15
N SER A 191 -11.60 -27.23 12.96
CA SER A 191 -10.50 -26.39 13.41
C SER A 191 -9.53 -27.17 14.28
N ASP A 192 -8.25 -26.83 14.19
CA ASP A 192 -7.25 -27.39 15.10
C ASP A 192 -7.61 -27.03 16.56
N PRO A 193 -7.74 -28.02 17.46
CA PRO A 193 -8.17 -27.76 18.84
C PRO A 193 -7.25 -26.81 19.61
N SER A 194 -5.94 -26.83 19.33
CA SER A 194 -4.97 -25.96 20.01
C SER A 194 -5.06 -24.52 19.53
N LEU A 195 -5.25 -24.31 18.23
CA LEU A 195 -5.44 -22.97 17.66
C LEU A 195 -6.78 -22.37 18.11
N LEU A 196 -7.85 -23.18 18.15
CA LEU A 196 -9.16 -22.76 18.62
C LEU A 196 -9.15 -22.39 20.11
N ASP A 197 -8.53 -23.20 20.97
CA ASP A 197 -8.36 -22.87 22.40
C ASP A 197 -7.58 -21.55 22.57
N ALA A 198 -6.49 -21.37 21.81
CA ALA A 198 -5.70 -20.15 21.87
C ALA A 198 -6.50 -18.92 21.37
N MET A 199 -7.30 -19.06 20.32
CA MET A 199 -8.22 -18.00 19.85
C MET A 199 -9.23 -17.62 20.94
N ILE A 200 -9.93 -18.60 21.53
CA ILE A 200 -10.91 -18.36 22.60
C ILE A 200 -10.25 -17.66 23.80
N ARG A 201 -9.05 -18.09 24.20
CA ARG A 201 -8.28 -17.45 25.28
C ARG A 201 -7.90 -16.00 24.95
N SER A 202 -7.59 -15.69 23.68
CA SER A 202 -7.28 -14.32 23.26
C SER A 202 -8.45 -13.35 23.47
N VAL A 203 -9.69 -13.85 23.31
CA VAL A 203 -10.92 -13.10 23.61
C VAL A 203 -11.17 -13.02 25.12
N ARG A 204 -10.98 -14.12 25.86
CA ARG A 204 -11.18 -14.14 27.32
C ARG A 204 -10.27 -13.18 28.08
N THR A 205 -9.07 -12.95 27.56
CA THR A 205 -8.03 -12.12 28.19
C THR A 205 -8.09 -10.64 27.79
N GLN A 206 -9.13 -10.22 27.05
CA GLN A 206 -9.34 -8.83 26.68
C GLN A 206 -9.49 -7.93 27.92
N ILE A 207 -8.83 -6.77 27.91
CA ILE A 207 -8.92 -5.75 28.98
C ILE A 207 -10.34 -5.18 29.04
N TYR A 208 -10.95 -4.95 27.88
CA TYR A 208 -12.32 -4.50 27.78
C TYR A 208 -13.27 -5.65 28.14
N PRO A 209 -14.15 -5.53 29.15
CA PRO A 209 -14.92 -6.66 29.64
C PRO A 209 -16.27 -6.85 28.92
N HIS A 210 -16.72 -5.86 28.16
CA HIS A 210 -18.04 -5.84 27.52
C HIS A 210 -18.00 -6.51 26.14
N TRP A 211 -17.87 -7.82 26.14
CA TRP A 211 -17.89 -8.64 24.93
C TRP A 211 -18.68 -9.91 25.14
N GLU A 212 -19.04 -10.53 24.03
CA GLU A 212 -19.54 -11.90 23.98
C GLU A 212 -18.94 -12.61 22.78
N LEU A 213 -18.67 -13.89 22.92
CA LEU A 213 -18.09 -14.71 21.85
C LEU A 213 -19.18 -15.61 21.29
N CYS A 214 -19.52 -15.42 20.02
CA CYS A 214 -20.58 -16.13 19.31
C CYS A 214 -19.96 -17.11 18.32
N LEU A 215 -19.93 -18.39 18.68
CA LEU A 215 -19.33 -19.47 17.91
C LEU A 215 -20.40 -20.25 17.14
N ALA A 216 -20.09 -20.64 15.91
CA ALA A 216 -20.87 -21.61 15.14
C ALA A 216 -19.97 -22.72 14.63
N ASP A 217 -20.09 -23.91 15.22
CA ASP A 217 -19.47 -25.12 14.69
C ASP A 217 -20.30 -25.64 13.52
N ASP A 218 -19.71 -25.63 12.33
CA ASP A 218 -20.38 -25.93 11.06
C ASP A 218 -20.35 -27.42 10.72
N ALA A 219 -20.88 -28.22 11.65
CA ALA A 219 -20.91 -29.67 11.58
C ALA A 219 -19.51 -30.30 11.44
N SER A 220 -18.60 -29.99 12.38
CA SER A 220 -17.27 -30.60 12.41
C SER A 220 -17.37 -32.13 12.46
N THR A 221 -16.52 -32.81 11.69
CA THR A 221 -16.51 -34.28 11.58
C THR A 221 -15.90 -34.95 12.82
N SER A 222 -15.13 -34.19 13.59
CA SER A 222 -14.59 -34.57 14.89
C SER A 222 -15.26 -33.75 15.99
N ASP A 223 -15.52 -34.37 17.14
CA ASP A 223 -16.03 -33.68 18.34
C ASP A 223 -14.93 -32.89 19.08
N ALA A 224 -13.66 -32.94 18.64
CA ALA A 224 -12.56 -32.25 19.33
C ALA A 224 -12.77 -30.71 19.44
N PRO A 225 -13.12 -29.97 18.37
CA PRO A 225 -13.47 -28.55 18.48
C PRO A 225 -14.66 -28.32 19.40
N GLY A 226 -15.70 -29.16 19.28
CA GLY A 226 -16.91 -29.05 20.11
C GLY A 226 -16.67 -29.26 21.60
N ARG A 227 -15.69 -30.11 21.98
CA ARG A 227 -15.27 -30.25 23.39
C ARG A 227 -14.59 -29.00 23.91
N ILE A 228 -13.68 -28.40 23.15
CA ILE A 228 -12.98 -27.15 23.52
C ILE A 228 -14.00 -26.02 23.72
N ILE A 229 -14.93 -25.86 22.78
CA ILE A 229 -16.00 -24.86 22.87
C ILE A 229 -16.83 -25.07 24.14
N ARG A 230 -17.34 -26.28 24.37
CA ARG A 230 -18.17 -26.59 25.55
C ARG A 230 -17.43 -26.39 26.87
N GLN A 231 -16.14 -26.71 26.92
CA GLN A 231 -15.31 -26.44 28.10
C GLN A 231 -15.29 -24.93 28.41
N HIS A 232 -14.98 -24.10 27.42
CA HIS A 232 -14.92 -22.65 27.64
C HIS A 232 -16.28 -22.04 27.94
N GLN A 233 -17.37 -22.54 27.34
CA GLN A 233 -18.74 -22.12 27.69
C GLN A 233 -19.07 -22.38 29.16
N ALA A 234 -18.59 -23.49 29.74
CA ALA A 234 -18.78 -23.80 31.14
C ALA A 234 -17.98 -22.87 32.08
N GLU A 235 -16.87 -22.31 31.59
CA GLU A 235 -15.98 -21.42 32.36
C GLU A 235 -16.35 -19.93 32.24
N ASP A 236 -16.99 -19.51 31.15
CA ASP A 236 -17.36 -18.11 30.90
C ASP A 236 -18.71 -18.01 30.16
N VAL A 237 -19.71 -17.47 30.86
CA VAL A 237 -21.10 -17.34 30.37
C VAL A 237 -21.25 -16.39 29.18
N ARG A 238 -20.24 -15.57 28.87
CA ARG A 238 -20.22 -14.70 27.69
C ARG A 238 -19.95 -15.47 26.40
N ILE A 239 -19.54 -16.74 26.50
CA ILE A 239 -19.27 -17.61 25.35
C ILE A 239 -20.55 -18.36 24.99
N LYS A 240 -21.07 -18.06 23.80
CA LYS A 240 -22.27 -18.64 23.21
C LYS A 240 -21.87 -19.48 22.01
N ALA A 241 -22.50 -20.64 21.82
CA ALA A 241 -22.19 -21.51 20.71
C ALA A 241 -23.44 -22.17 20.15
N VAL A 242 -23.43 -22.39 18.85
CA VAL A 242 -24.39 -23.24 18.13
C VAL A 242 -23.61 -24.34 17.39
N PHE A 243 -24.11 -25.57 17.45
CA PHE A 243 -23.56 -26.72 16.76
C PHE A 243 -24.52 -27.07 15.62
N ARG A 244 -24.10 -26.81 14.39
CA ARG A 244 -24.93 -27.05 13.20
C ARG A 244 -24.95 -28.54 12.88
N GLU A 245 -26.08 -29.04 12.42
CA GLU A 245 -26.25 -30.44 12.00
C GLU A 245 -25.74 -30.67 10.56
N THR A 246 -25.70 -29.61 9.75
CA THR A 246 -25.31 -29.64 8.35
C THR A 246 -24.28 -28.56 8.05
N ASN A 247 -23.19 -28.94 7.38
CA ASN A 247 -22.17 -28.01 6.91
C ASN A 247 -22.77 -27.05 5.86
N GLY A 248 -22.80 -25.76 6.19
CA GLY A 248 -23.31 -24.68 5.33
C GLY A 248 -22.21 -23.74 4.84
N HIS A 249 -20.95 -24.10 5.05
CA HIS A 249 -19.78 -23.27 4.82
C HIS A 249 -19.78 -21.96 5.63
N ILE A 250 -18.75 -21.14 5.39
CA ILE A 250 -18.45 -19.96 6.21
C ILE A 250 -19.63 -18.97 6.28
N SER A 251 -20.40 -18.78 5.20
CA SER A 251 -21.51 -17.81 5.17
C SER A 251 -22.64 -18.20 6.13
N GLU A 252 -23.12 -19.44 6.06
CA GLU A 252 -24.21 -19.93 6.93
C GLU A 252 -23.74 -20.14 8.38
N ALA A 253 -22.51 -20.58 8.57
CA ALA A 253 -21.89 -20.66 9.90
C ALA A 253 -21.83 -19.26 10.55
N SER A 254 -21.35 -18.26 9.80
CA SER A 254 -21.28 -16.87 10.27
C SER A 254 -22.67 -16.30 10.58
N ASN A 255 -23.68 -16.59 9.77
CA ASN A 255 -25.06 -16.22 10.06
C ASN A 255 -25.59 -16.88 11.34
N SER A 256 -25.25 -18.16 11.57
CA SER A 256 -25.67 -18.88 12.78
C SER A 256 -25.04 -18.26 14.03
N ALA A 257 -23.75 -17.93 13.98
CA ALA A 257 -23.07 -17.18 15.03
C ALA A 257 -23.67 -15.78 15.22
N LEU A 258 -23.99 -15.08 14.12
CA LEU A 258 -24.65 -13.76 14.13
C LEU A 258 -26.02 -13.80 14.82
N THR A 259 -26.76 -14.92 14.78
CA THR A 259 -28.04 -15.03 15.50
C THR A 259 -27.87 -15.00 17.03
N LEU A 260 -26.70 -15.39 17.54
CA LEU A 260 -26.37 -15.36 18.97
C LEU A 260 -25.95 -13.94 19.44
N ALA A 261 -25.63 -13.05 18.48
CA ALA A 261 -25.13 -11.71 18.74
C ALA A 261 -26.23 -10.77 19.25
N THR A 262 -25.98 -10.21 20.43
CA THR A 262 -26.81 -9.25 21.16
C THR A 262 -26.10 -7.93 21.42
N GLY A 263 -24.80 -7.85 21.11
CA GLY A 263 -24.00 -6.63 21.17
C GLY A 263 -24.43 -5.58 20.15
N GLU A 264 -24.07 -4.33 20.44
CA GLU A 264 -24.36 -3.20 19.55
C GLU A 264 -23.54 -3.30 18.25
N TYR A 265 -22.33 -3.86 18.35
CA TYR A 265 -21.44 -4.13 17.22
C TYR A 265 -21.08 -5.59 17.16
N ILE A 266 -20.86 -6.09 15.95
CA ILE A 266 -20.15 -7.35 15.73
C ILE A 266 -18.69 -7.09 15.40
N ALA A 267 -17.82 -8.02 15.74
CA ALA A 267 -16.44 -8.09 15.28
C ALA A 267 -16.18 -9.43 14.60
N LEU A 268 -15.44 -9.43 13.49
CA LEU A 268 -15.05 -10.65 12.78
C LEU A 268 -13.72 -11.18 13.33
N LEU A 269 -13.65 -12.50 13.56
CA LEU A 269 -12.45 -13.19 14.00
C LEU A 269 -12.44 -14.61 13.43
N ASP A 270 -11.34 -14.99 12.79
CA ASP A 270 -11.15 -16.35 12.32
C ASP A 270 -10.81 -17.28 13.48
N HIS A 271 -11.28 -18.52 13.40
CA HIS A 271 -11.22 -19.50 14.49
C HIS A 271 -9.79 -19.88 14.89
N ASP A 272 -8.82 -19.59 14.05
CA ASP A 272 -7.40 -19.88 14.17
C ASP A 272 -6.53 -18.62 14.17
N ASP A 273 -7.07 -17.45 14.54
CA ASP A 273 -6.33 -16.20 14.72
C ASP A 273 -6.36 -15.67 16.16
N ILE A 274 -5.62 -14.59 16.45
CA ILE A 274 -5.48 -14.01 17.80
C ILE A 274 -5.79 -12.52 17.79
N LEU A 275 -6.53 -12.07 18.80
CA LEU A 275 -6.61 -10.65 19.16
C LEU A 275 -5.62 -10.30 20.27
N PRO A 276 -4.82 -9.22 20.16
CA PRO A 276 -4.05 -8.72 21.29
C PRO A 276 -4.99 -8.29 22.42
N ALA A 277 -4.57 -8.43 23.68
CA ALA A 277 -5.44 -8.24 24.84
C ALA A 277 -6.05 -6.82 24.99
N HIS A 278 -5.54 -5.83 24.25
CA HIS A 278 -6.07 -4.47 24.24
C HIS A 278 -6.97 -4.16 23.03
N ALA A 279 -7.20 -5.11 22.11
CA ALA A 279 -7.93 -4.90 20.86
C ALA A 279 -9.33 -4.32 21.07
N LEU A 280 -10.17 -5.01 21.86
CA LEU A 280 -11.55 -4.55 22.09
C LEU A 280 -11.63 -3.25 22.90
N PHE A 281 -10.60 -2.97 23.72
CA PHE A 281 -10.49 -1.69 24.42
C PHE A 281 -10.25 -0.53 23.44
N VAL A 282 -9.31 -0.69 22.50
CA VAL A 282 -9.02 0.33 21.49
C VAL A 282 -10.21 0.51 20.54
N VAL A 283 -10.89 -0.57 20.14
CA VAL A 283 -12.14 -0.49 19.37
C VAL A 283 -13.19 0.35 20.12
N ALA A 284 -13.44 0.05 21.40
CA ALA A 284 -14.38 0.81 22.21
C ALA A 284 -13.94 2.27 22.41
N GLN A 285 -12.63 2.54 22.48
CA GLN A 285 -12.08 3.90 22.53
C GLN A 285 -12.44 4.69 21.27
N TYR A 286 -12.22 4.09 20.08
CA TYR A 286 -12.55 4.72 18.80
C TYR A 286 -14.07 4.91 18.63
N MET A 287 -14.91 3.99 19.12
CA MET A 287 -16.37 4.20 19.18
C MET A 287 -16.78 5.41 20.04
N ASN A 288 -16.02 5.72 21.09
CA ASN A 288 -16.26 6.92 21.92
C ASN A 288 -15.74 8.20 21.24
N ARG A 289 -14.63 8.13 20.50
CA ARG A 289 -14.07 9.27 19.73
C ARG A 289 -14.88 9.59 18.49
N HIS A 290 -15.47 8.57 17.87
CA HIS A 290 -16.27 8.66 16.65
C HIS A 290 -17.69 8.12 16.92
N PRO A 291 -18.51 8.81 17.72
CA PRO A 291 -19.83 8.32 18.14
C PRO A 291 -20.80 8.08 16.98
N ASP A 292 -20.54 8.74 15.85
CA ASP A 292 -21.29 8.61 14.61
C ASP A 292 -20.85 7.44 13.74
N ALA A 293 -19.65 6.87 13.95
CA ALA A 293 -19.13 5.79 13.12
C ALA A 293 -19.92 4.50 13.35
N ARG A 294 -20.10 3.74 12.26
CA ARG A 294 -20.90 2.50 12.24
C ARG A 294 -20.07 1.30 11.79
N MET A 295 -18.89 1.54 11.24
CA MET A 295 -17.97 0.54 10.71
C MET A 295 -16.54 0.92 11.09
N PHE A 296 -15.76 -0.05 11.53
CA PHE A 296 -14.36 0.11 11.87
C PHE A 296 -13.54 -1.04 11.29
N TYR A 297 -12.29 -0.76 10.94
CA TYR A 297 -11.30 -1.77 10.58
C TYR A 297 -9.94 -1.37 11.17
N SER A 298 -9.07 -2.33 11.48
CA SER A 298 -7.77 -2.07 12.09
C SER A 298 -6.59 -2.43 11.18
N ASP A 299 -5.40 -2.02 11.58
CA ASP A 299 -4.17 -2.63 11.09
C ASP A 299 -4.04 -4.08 11.60
N GLU A 300 -3.17 -4.84 10.93
CA GLU A 300 -2.93 -6.25 11.24
C GLU A 300 -1.47 -6.60 11.00
N ASP A 301 -1.02 -7.72 11.58
CA ASP A 301 0.24 -8.35 11.22
C ASP A 301 0.03 -9.87 11.14
N LYS A 302 1.11 -10.59 10.87
CA LYS A 302 1.11 -12.04 10.83
C LYS A 302 1.76 -12.63 12.08
N LEU A 303 1.33 -13.82 12.46
CA LEU A 303 1.91 -14.61 13.54
C LEU A 303 2.49 -15.90 13.00
N THR A 304 3.78 -16.12 13.20
CA THR A 304 4.47 -17.37 12.85
C THR A 304 4.05 -18.51 13.78
N GLU A 305 4.35 -19.76 13.39
CA GLU A 305 4.07 -20.94 14.21
C GLU A 305 4.74 -20.91 15.60
N ASP A 306 5.90 -20.24 15.73
CA ASP A 306 6.60 -20.03 17.01
C ASP A 306 6.06 -18.82 17.82
N GLY A 307 4.96 -18.21 17.38
CA GLY A 307 4.28 -17.14 18.08
C GLY A 307 4.94 -15.77 17.94
N LYS A 308 5.78 -15.55 16.91
CA LYS A 308 6.41 -14.26 16.65
C LYS A 308 5.61 -13.46 15.63
N ARG A 309 5.45 -12.17 15.92
CA ARG A 309 4.77 -11.22 15.04
C ARG A 309 5.67 -10.82 13.86
N THR A 310 5.13 -10.73 12.65
CA THR A 310 5.89 -10.42 11.43
C THR A 310 4.98 -9.77 10.38
N MET A 311 5.57 -9.20 9.33
CA MET A 311 4.85 -8.64 8.17
C MET A 311 3.68 -7.68 8.53
N PRO A 312 3.93 -6.56 9.23
CA PRO A 312 2.87 -5.62 9.57
C PRO A 312 2.26 -4.97 8.33
N TYR A 313 0.93 -4.98 8.26
CA TYR A 313 0.16 -4.24 7.28
C TYR A 313 -0.47 -2.99 7.92
N PHE A 314 0.20 -1.86 7.71
CA PHE A 314 -0.25 -0.55 8.11
C PHE A 314 -1.09 0.08 7.01
N LYS A 315 -2.42 -0.01 7.15
CA LYS A 315 -3.44 0.42 6.20
C LYS A 315 -3.58 1.95 6.19
N SER A 316 -4.10 2.49 5.10
CA SER A 316 -4.53 3.90 5.09
C SER A 316 -5.84 4.07 5.85
N ASP A 317 -6.20 5.32 6.13
CA ASP A 317 -7.58 5.66 6.46
C ASP A 317 -8.53 5.31 5.30
N TRP A 318 -9.83 5.47 5.53
CA TRP A 318 -10.87 5.02 4.62
C TRP A 318 -10.62 5.51 3.19
N ASN A 319 -10.41 4.55 2.29
CA ASN A 319 -10.00 4.79 0.91
C ASN A 319 -10.94 4.03 -0.02
N PRO A 320 -12.11 4.60 -0.37
CA PRO A 320 -13.13 3.87 -1.12
C PRO A 320 -12.66 3.41 -2.50
N ALA A 321 -11.77 4.16 -3.15
CA ALA A 321 -11.18 3.76 -4.43
C ALA A 321 -10.24 2.54 -4.26
N MET A 322 -9.43 2.50 -3.19
CA MET A 322 -8.61 1.32 -2.88
C MET A 322 -9.48 0.15 -2.46
N PHE A 323 -10.49 0.39 -1.62
CA PHE A 323 -11.44 -0.62 -1.18
C PHE A 323 -12.13 -1.30 -2.36
N ALA A 324 -12.42 -0.58 -3.45
CA ALA A 324 -12.98 -1.13 -4.69
C ALA A 324 -12.04 -2.04 -5.49
N THR A 325 -10.75 -2.03 -5.18
CA THR A 325 -9.73 -2.87 -5.81
C THR A 325 -9.23 -4.00 -4.91
N GLN A 326 -9.27 -3.82 -3.59
CA GLN A 326 -8.86 -4.81 -2.60
C GLN A 326 -9.59 -4.61 -1.26
N ASN A 327 -9.91 -5.71 -0.57
CA ASN A 327 -10.64 -5.66 0.69
C ASN A 327 -9.77 -5.07 1.82
N MET A 328 -10.33 -4.09 2.55
CA MET A 328 -9.69 -3.44 3.70
C MET A 328 -10.24 -3.91 5.07
N PHE A 329 -11.30 -4.73 5.06
CA PHE A 329 -12.07 -5.16 6.25
C PHE A 329 -11.80 -6.59 6.70
N SER A 330 -10.97 -7.35 5.97
CA SER A 330 -10.83 -8.80 6.18
C SER A 330 -10.44 -9.18 7.60
N HIS A 331 -9.52 -8.44 8.24
CA HIS A 331 -9.10 -8.78 9.59
C HIS A 331 -9.12 -7.58 10.57
N LEU A 332 -9.74 -7.90 11.71
CA LEU A 332 -10.63 -7.12 12.57
C LEU A 332 -11.53 -6.07 11.90
N GLY A 333 -12.49 -6.52 11.09
CA GLY A 333 -13.67 -5.73 10.74
C GLY A 333 -14.69 -5.69 11.89
N VAL A 334 -15.14 -4.48 12.28
CA VAL A 334 -16.16 -4.25 13.32
C VAL A 334 -17.31 -3.45 12.74
N ILE A 335 -18.53 -3.97 12.78
CA ILE A 335 -19.69 -3.38 12.10
C ILE A 335 -20.86 -3.34 13.06
N GLU A 336 -21.62 -2.25 13.07
CA GLU A 336 -22.84 -2.14 13.88
C GLU A 336 -23.80 -3.30 13.56
N THR A 337 -24.26 -4.01 14.59
CA THR A 337 -25.11 -5.20 14.45
C THR A 337 -26.40 -4.89 13.70
N ALA A 338 -27.00 -3.71 13.94
CA ALA A 338 -28.19 -3.25 13.24
C ALA A 338 -27.94 -3.04 11.75
N LEU A 339 -26.75 -2.55 11.38
CA LEU A 339 -26.33 -2.35 9.99
C LEU A 339 -26.17 -3.69 9.28
N VAL A 340 -25.51 -4.67 9.90
CA VAL A 340 -25.34 -6.03 9.35
C VAL A 340 -26.69 -6.70 9.12
N LYS A 341 -27.62 -6.57 10.08
CA LYS A 341 -28.99 -7.09 9.95
C LYS A 341 -29.76 -6.40 8.82
N ALA A 342 -29.64 -5.07 8.70
CA ALA A 342 -30.25 -4.32 7.61
C ALA A 342 -29.67 -4.68 6.23
N ALA A 343 -28.38 -5.00 6.17
CA ALA A 343 -27.72 -5.49 4.97
C ALA A 343 -28.12 -6.93 4.59
N GLY A 344 -28.73 -7.69 5.51
CA GLY A 344 -29.17 -9.07 5.29
C GLY A 344 -28.15 -10.15 5.68
N GLY A 345 -27.17 -9.84 6.54
CA GLY A 345 -26.18 -10.82 7.01
C GLY A 345 -25.19 -11.27 5.92
N PHE A 346 -24.58 -12.44 6.12
CA PHE A 346 -23.64 -13.05 5.16
C PHE A 346 -24.42 -13.81 4.07
N ARG A 347 -24.01 -13.69 2.81
CA ARG A 347 -24.71 -14.32 1.69
C ARG A 347 -23.99 -15.59 1.23
N PRO A 348 -24.68 -16.74 1.11
CA PRO A 348 -24.13 -17.91 0.44
C PRO A 348 -23.68 -17.61 -0.99
N GLY A 349 -22.61 -18.26 -1.45
CA GLY A 349 -22.01 -18.06 -2.76
C GLY A 349 -20.97 -16.94 -2.82
N PHE A 350 -20.57 -16.41 -1.66
CA PHE A 350 -19.46 -15.45 -1.49
C PHE A 350 -18.35 -16.02 -0.60
N GLU A 351 -18.29 -17.34 -0.41
CA GLU A 351 -17.30 -17.99 0.43
C GLU A 351 -15.88 -17.54 0.03
N GLY A 352 -15.04 -17.19 1.00
CA GLY A 352 -13.70 -16.61 0.80
C GLY A 352 -13.69 -15.09 0.55
N SER A 353 -14.83 -14.44 0.37
CA SER A 353 -14.97 -12.98 0.27
C SER A 353 -16.30 -12.47 0.82
N GLN A 354 -16.90 -13.22 1.75
CA GLN A 354 -18.21 -12.95 2.35
C GLN A 354 -18.20 -11.68 3.21
N ASP A 355 -17.04 -11.38 3.79
CA ASP A 355 -16.69 -10.16 4.51
C ASP A 355 -16.67 -8.95 3.57
N TYR A 356 -16.07 -9.09 2.38
CA TYR A 356 -16.00 -8.02 1.39
C TYR A 356 -17.39 -7.67 0.83
N ASP A 357 -18.19 -8.69 0.52
CA ASP A 357 -19.59 -8.53 0.12
C ASP A 357 -20.42 -7.81 1.22
N LEU A 358 -20.29 -8.27 2.46
CA LEU A 358 -20.99 -7.66 3.59
C LEU A 358 -20.56 -6.20 3.79
N ALA A 359 -19.27 -5.92 3.74
CA ALA A 359 -18.74 -4.58 3.92
C ALA A 359 -19.27 -3.61 2.86
N TRP A 360 -19.34 -4.00 1.57
CA TRP A 360 -19.96 -3.18 0.54
C TRP A 360 -21.42 -2.82 0.84
N ARG A 361 -22.24 -3.83 1.16
CA ARG A 361 -23.67 -3.61 1.49
C ARG A 361 -23.85 -2.74 2.72
N CYS A 362 -22.97 -2.88 3.72
CA CYS A 362 -22.98 -2.03 4.91
C CYS A 362 -22.56 -0.59 4.58
N VAL A 363 -21.54 -0.38 3.74
CA VAL A 363 -21.12 0.96 3.28
C VAL A 363 -22.23 1.64 2.46
N GLU A 364 -22.94 0.90 1.61
CA GLU A 364 -24.09 1.41 0.84
C GLU A 364 -25.19 1.98 1.75
N ILE A 365 -25.46 1.34 2.89
CA ILE A 365 -26.49 1.76 3.84
C ILE A 365 -25.99 2.86 4.79
N ALA A 366 -24.75 2.76 5.27
CA ALA A 366 -24.20 3.68 6.26
C ALA A 366 -23.64 4.97 5.66
N GLY A 367 -23.10 4.89 4.45
CA GLY A 367 -22.33 5.95 3.80
C GLY A 367 -20.86 5.97 4.21
N HIS A 368 -20.00 6.44 3.31
CA HIS A 368 -18.54 6.45 3.47
C HIS A 368 -18.06 7.21 4.73
N ALA A 369 -18.74 8.29 5.13
CA ALA A 369 -18.37 9.09 6.29
C ALA A 369 -18.53 8.36 7.64
N LYS A 370 -19.15 7.17 7.64
CA LYS A 370 -19.39 6.35 8.83
C LYS A 370 -18.36 5.22 9.01
N VAL A 371 -17.36 5.16 8.13
CA VAL A 371 -16.27 4.18 8.17
C VAL A 371 -15.04 4.82 8.79
N VAL A 372 -14.46 4.16 9.80
CA VAL A 372 -13.29 4.66 10.54
C VAL A 372 -12.20 3.61 10.57
N HIS A 373 -10.98 4.03 10.27
CA HIS A 373 -9.78 3.23 10.45
C HIS A 373 -9.23 3.36 11.87
N ILE A 374 -8.76 2.25 12.43
CA ILE A 374 -8.05 2.21 13.71
C ILE A 374 -6.57 1.87 13.41
N PRO A 375 -5.64 2.84 13.40
CA PRO A 375 -4.24 2.67 13.01
C PRO A 375 -3.39 1.96 14.09
N HIS A 376 -3.87 0.82 14.56
CA HIS A 376 -3.24 -0.06 15.53
C HIS A 376 -3.34 -1.49 15.06
N VAL A 377 -2.30 -2.28 15.30
CA VAL A 377 -2.30 -3.72 15.01
C VAL A 377 -3.17 -4.42 16.04
N LEU A 378 -4.45 -4.63 15.72
CA LEU A 378 -5.43 -5.24 16.61
C LEU A 378 -5.82 -6.66 16.19
N TYR A 379 -5.06 -7.24 15.27
CA TYR A 379 -5.28 -8.59 14.75
C TYR A 379 -3.94 -9.24 14.37
N HIS A 380 -3.76 -10.49 14.78
CA HIS A 380 -2.60 -11.31 14.44
C HIS A 380 -3.04 -12.52 13.60
N TRP A 381 -2.74 -12.47 12.31
CA TRP A 381 -3.10 -13.49 11.33
C TRP A 381 -2.08 -14.64 11.33
N ARG A 382 -2.48 -15.83 11.78
CA ARG A 382 -1.58 -16.98 11.87
C ARG A 382 -1.20 -17.50 10.48
N ILE A 383 0.10 -17.70 10.30
CA ILE A 383 0.65 -18.40 9.14
C ILE A 383 0.57 -19.90 9.44
N THR A 384 -0.37 -20.60 8.82
CA THR A 384 -0.48 -22.07 8.89
C THR A 384 -0.26 -22.69 7.50
N PRO A 385 0.21 -23.95 7.40
CA PRO A 385 0.43 -24.63 6.11
C PRO A 385 -0.83 -24.76 5.24
N SER A 386 -2.02 -24.69 5.85
CA SER A 386 -3.33 -24.71 5.19
C SER A 386 -3.99 -23.34 5.07
N SER A 387 -3.39 -22.28 5.61
CA SER A 387 -3.93 -20.91 5.57
C SER A 387 -3.65 -20.25 4.22
N THR A 388 -4.58 -19.39 3.81
CA THR A 388 -4.40 -18.41 2.72
C THR A 388 -3.16 -17.54 2.94
N ALA A 389 -2.71 -17.37 4.19
CA ALA A 389 -1.49 -16.65 4.54
C ALA A 389 -0.19 -17.30 4.00
N GLY A 390 -0.21 -18.61 3.76
CA GLY A 390 0.95 -19.43 3.40
C GLY A 390 0.85 -20.15 2.05
N THR A 391 -0.31 -20.18 1.39
CA THR A 391 -0.53 -20.96 0.16
C THR A 391 -1.00 -20.09 -1.02
N ARG A 392 -0.40 -20.29 -2.21
CA ARG A 392 -0.85 -19.72 -3.50
C ARG A 392 -2.15 -20.36 -4.02
N ASP A 393 -2.71 -21.31 -3.28
CA ASP A 393 -3.85 -22.16 -3.66
C ASP A 393 -5.18 -21.73 -3.02
N ALA A 394 -5.24 -20.54 -2.39
CA ALA A 394 -6.53 -19.92 -2.06
C ALA A 394 -7.31 -19.71 -3.37
N LYS A 395 -8.25 -20.62 -3.60
CA LYS A 395 -8.75 -21.07 -4.90
C LYS A 395 -9.38 -19.94 -5.74
N PRO A 396 -9.54 -20.13 -7.07
CA PRO A 396 -10.27 -19.23 -7.96
C PRO A 396 -11.65 -18.76 -7.47
N TYR A 397 -12.33 -19.52 -6.59
CA TYR A 397 -13.65 -19.15 -6.08
C TYR A 397 -13.63 -17.86 -5.25
N ALA A 398 -12.59 -17.61 -4.42
CA ALA A 398 -12.56 -16.43 -3.55
C ALA A 398 -12.39 -15.15 -4.40
N ALA A 399 -11.48 -15.20 -5.39
CA ALA A 399 -11.32 -14.12 -6.35
C ALA A 399 -12.59 -13.86 -7.17
N GLN A 400 -13.29 -14.92 -7.60
CA GLN A 400 -14.59 -14.79 -8.27
C GLN A 400 -15.67 -14.19 -7.36
N ALA A 401 -15.71 -14.57 -6.08
CA ALA A 401 -16.61 -14.01 -5.09
C ALA A 401 -16.32 -12.51 -4.85
N ALA A 402 -15.05 -12.11 -4.76
CA ALA A 402 -14.64 -10.71 -4.65
C ALA A 402 -15.06 -9.89 -5.89
N LEU A 403 -14.80 -10.41 -7.09
CA LEU A 403 -15.23 -9.77 -8.34
C LEU A 403 -16.75 -9.57 -8.36
N ARG A 404 -17.49 -10.63 -8.01
CA ARG A 404 -18.96 -10.59 -7.93
C ARG A 404 -19.45 -9.60 -6.87
N ALA A 405 -18.76 -9.47 -5.74
CA ALA A 405 -19.13 -8.53 -4.68
C ALA A 405 -19.10 -7.09 -5.19
N VAL A 406 -18.03 -6.72 -5.92
CA VAL A 406 -17.86 -5.41 -6.54
C VAL A 406 -18.83 -5.20 -7.70
N ASP A 407 -18.98 -6.17 -8.59
CA ASP A 407 -19.91 -6.09 -9.72
C ASP A 407 -21.37 -5.90 -9.25
N GLU A 408 -21.81 -6.67 -8.25
CA GLU A 408 -23.15 -6.48 -7.69
C GLU A 408 -23.29 -5.16 -6.92
N HIS A 409 -22.22 -4.65 -6.27
CA HIS A 409 -22.21 -3.32 -5.67
C HIS A 409 -22.44 -2.22 -6.71
N LEU A 410 -21.70 -2.25 -7.82
CA LEU A 410 -21.84 -1.29 -8.92
C LEU A 410 -23.26 -1.32 -9.50
N LYS A 411 -23.83 -2.51 -9.67
CA LYS A 411 -25.22 -2.68 -10.13
C LYS A 411 -26.24 -2.09 -9.14
N ARG A 412 -26.10 -2.35 -7.84
CA ARG A 412 -27.01 -1.81 -6.80
C ARG A 412 -26.95 -0.29 -6.70
N THR A 413 -25.78 0.30 -6.91
CA THR A 413 -25.55 1.75 -6.85
C THR A 413 -25.79 2.47 -8.18
N GLY A 414 -26.14 1.73 -9.24
CA GLY A 414 -26.42 2.30 -10.57
C GLY A 414 -25.18 2.84 -11.29
N ILE A 415 -23.99 2.38 -10.91
CA ILE A 415 -22.72 2.78 -11.51
C ILE A 415 -22.45 1.90 -12.73
N ALA A 416 -22.40 2.51 -13.91
CA ALA A 416 -22.09 1.82 -15.16
C ALA A 416 -20.58 1.58 -15.27
N ALA A 417 -20.13 0.36 -15.00
CA ALA A 417 -18.73 -0.03 -15.10
C ALA A 417 -18.60 -1.54 -15.34
N THR A 418 -17.41 -1.98 -15.75
CA THR A 418 -17.02 -3.40 -15.80
C THR A 418 -15.92 -3.67 -14.79
N VAL A 419 -15.97 -4.84 -14.14
CA VAL A 419 -14.94 -5.28 -13.20
C VAL A 419 -14.08 -6.35 -13.87
N GLU A 420 -12.77 -6.18 -13.83
CA GLU A 420 -11.79 -7.15 -14.33
C GLU A 420 -10.80 -7.53 -13.24
N GLN A 421 -10.17 -8.69 -13.38
CA GLN A 421 -9.11 -9.15 -12.50
C GLN A 421 -7.79 -9.12 -13.28
N PRO A 422 -6.98 -8.05 -13.18
CA PRO A 422 -5.74 -7.94 -13.94
C PRO A 422 -4.63 -8.89 -13.46
N PHE A 423 -4.77 -9.44 -12.25
CA PHE A 423 -3.78 -10.34 -11.64
C PHE A 423 -4.49 -11.58 -11.07
N ASP A 424 -4.38 -12.70 -11.77
CA ASP A 424 -5.05 -13.97 -11.42
C ASP A 424 -4.78 -14.44 -9.98
N SER A 425 -3.59 -14.15 -9.44
CA SER A 425 -3.10 -14.67 -8.16
C SER A 425 -3.15 -13.69 -6.98
N LEU A 426 -3.52 -12.42 -7.19
CA LEU A 426 -3.38 -11.38 -6.16
C LEU A 426 -4.72 -10.88 -5.57
N GLY A 427 -5.85 -11.38 -6.06
CA GLY A 427 -7.18 -10.93 -5.61
C GLY A 427 -7.47 -9.43 -5.88
N ILE A 428 -6.61 -8.77 -6.66
CA ILE A 428 -6.74 -7.35 -7.03
C ILE A 428 -7.73 -7.22 -8.17
N LEU A 429 -8.66 -6.29 -8.03
CA LEU A 429 -9.66 -5.96 -9.04
C LEU A 429 -9.36 -4.61 -9.69
N ARG A 430 -9.79 -4.45 -10.94
CA ARG A 430 -9.84 -3.19 -11.66
C ARG A 430 -11.28 -2.89 -12.07
N ILE A 431 -11.68 -1.64 -11.87
CA ILE A 431 -12.97 -1.14 -12.33
C ILE A 431 -12.73 -0.23 -13.53
N ARG A 432 -13.35 -0.54 -14.67
CA ARG A 432 -13.39 0.34 -15.84
C ARG A 432 -14.74 1.03 -15.90
N TYR A 433 -14.76 2.32 -15.57
CA TYR A 433 -15.98 3.12 -15.60
C TYR A 433 -16.39 3.42 -17.05
N THR A 434 -17.69 3.36 -17.30
CA THR A 434 -18.24 3.68 -18.63
C THR A 434 -18.16 5.18 -18.86
N ILE A 435 -17.63 5.58 -20.01
CA ILE A 435 -17.59 6.99 -20.41
C ILE A 435 -19.01 7.46 -20.73
N PRO A 436 -19.42 8.67 -20.28
CA PRO A 436 -20.72 9.23 -20.66
C PRO A 436 -20.88 9.28 -22.19
N SER A 437 -22.09 8.99 -22.69
CA SER A 437 -22.41 9.07 -24.12
C SER A 437 -23.39 10.23 -24.39
N PRO A 438 -23.08 11.16 -25.31
CA PRO A 438 -21.83 11.26 -26.07
C PRO A 438 -20.62 11.59 -25.19
N ALA A 439 -19.42 11.15 -25.62
CA ALA A 439 -18.17 11.39 -24.90
C ALA A 439 -17.96 12.91 -24.66
N PRO A 440 -17.82 13.36 -23.41
CA PRO A 440 -17.68 14.78 -23.12
C PRO A 440 -16.36 15.34 -23.66
N ARG A 441 -16.36 16.59 -24.10
CA ARG A 441 -15.13 17.20 -24.63
C ARG A 441 -14.12 17.42 -23.51
N VAL A 442 -12.87 17.04 -23.74
CA VAL A 442 -11.72 17.33 -22.88
C VAL A 442 -10.88 18.43 -23.49
N SER A 443 -10.50 19.45 -22.71
CA SER A 443 -9.49 20.44 -23.11
C SER A 443 -8.15 20.08 -22.47
N ILE A 444 -7.21 19.60 -23.29
CA ILE A 444 -5.84 19.29 -22.89
C ILE A 444 -5.02 20.58 -22.95
N VAL A 445 -4.53 21.04 -21.81
CA VAL A 445 -3.76 22.28 -21.66
C VAL A 445 -2.28 21.92 -21.52
N ILE A 446 -1.45 22.45 -22.42
CA ILE A 446 0.00 22.18 -22.46
C ILE A 446 0.76 23.51 -22.43
N PRO A 447 1.19 24.00 -21.24
CA PRO A 447 2.09 25.13 -21.15
C PRO A 447 3.50 24.76 -21.60
N THR A 448 4.12 25.61 -22.41
CA THR A 448 5.44 25.33 -22.98
C THR A 448 6.20 26.60 -23.35
N ARG A 449 7.51 26.47 -23.51
CA ARG A 449 8.40 27.51 -24.05
C ARG A 449 9.59 26.84 -24.71
N ASP A 450 9.75 27.04 -26.02
CA ASP A 450 10.82 26.46 -26.83
C ASP A 450 10.96 24.93 -26.66
N GLY A 451 12.08 24.33 -27.10
CA GLY A 451 12.31 22.89 -26.92
C GLY A 451 11.43 22.02 -27.80
N VAL A 452 11.35 22.38 -29.10
CA VAL A 452 10.47 21.76 -30.11
C VAL A 452 10.46 20.23 -30.10
N ALA A 453 11.60 19.58 -29.82
CA ALA A 453 11.68 18.12 -29.80
C ALA A 453 10.77 17.49 -28.72
N LEU A 454 10.76 18.05 -27.51
CA LEU A 454 9.96 17.54 -26.39
C LEU A 454 8.48 17.83 -26.59
N VAL A 455 8.13 19.10 -26.90
CA VAL A 455 6.74 19.48 -27.12
C VAL A 455 6.13 18.76 -28.33
N ARG A 456 6.91 18.52 -29.38
CA ARG A 456 6.49 17.70 -30.52
C ARG A 456 6.22 16.27 -30.11
N GLN A 457 7.13 15.64 -29.36
CA GLN A 457 6.91 14.28 -28.85
C GLN A 457 5.64 14.18 -28.00
N CYS A 458 5.39 15.16 -27.13
CA CYS A 458 4.18 15.22 -26.32
C CYS A 458 2.92 15.31 -27.18
N ILE A 459 2.80 16.37 -28.01
CA ILE A 459 1.61 16.62 -28.81
C ILE A 459 1.38 15.52 -29.84
N ASP A 460 2.42 15.07 -30.53
CA ASP A 460 2.30 14.00 -31.53
C ASP A 460 1.87 12.68 -30.87
N SER A 461 2.38 12.36 -29.66
CA SER A 461 1.93 11.17 -28.93
C SER A 461 0.45 11.23 -28.55
N VAL A 462 -0.05 12.40 -28.12
CA VAL A 462 -1.47 12.61 -27.84
C VAL A 462 -2.30 12.42 -29.10
N LEU A 463 -1.92 13.06 -30.21
CA LEU A 463 -2.64 13.00 -31.48
C LEU A 463 -2.65 11.60 -32.11
N GLN A 464 -1.55 10.84 -31.97
CA GLN A 464 -1.38 9.56 -32.63
C GLN A 464 -1.87 8.37 -31.80
N LYS A 465 -1.75 8.43 -30.47
CA LYS A 465 -1.99 7.27 -29.60
C LYS A 465 -3.30 7.34 -28.82
N THR A 466 -3.89 8.52 -28.59
CA THR A 466 -5.11 8.65 -27.75
C THR A 466 -6.34 8.10 -28.46
N LEU A 467 -7.05 7.16 -27.82
CA LEU A 467 -8.30 6.59 -28.35
C LEU A 467 -9.54 7.44 -28.04
N TYR A 468 -9.53 8.19 -26.94
CA TYR A 468 -10.63 9.05 -26.55
C TYR A 468 -11.03 10.02 -27.69
N PRO A 469 -12.31 10.04 -28.11
CA PRO A 469 -12.67 10.61 -29.41
C PRO A 469 -12.86 12.13 -29.41
N ASN A 470 -13.10 12.75 -28.25
CA ASN A 470 -13.55 14.14 -28.18
C ASN A 470 -12.64 15.01 -27.30
N TYR A 471 -11.55 15.50 -27.87
CA TYR A 471 -10.63 16.41 -27.18
C TYR A 471 -10.18 17.57 -28.07
N GLU A 472 -9.73 18.64 -27.42
CA GLU A 472 -8.93 19.70 -28.01
C GLU A 472 -7.61 19.85 -27.27
N ILE A 473 -6.59 20.36 -27.96
CA ILE A 473 -5.29 20.69 -27.38
C ILE A 473 -5.14 22.21 -27.40
N ILE A 474 -4.87 22.79 -26.23
CA ILE A 474 -4.56 24.21 -26.04
C ILE A 474 -3.09 24.28 -25.65
N VAL A 475 -2.24 24.66 -26.60
CA VAL A 475 -0.82 24.91 -26.34
C VAL A 475 -0.68 26.34 -25.83
N VAL A 476 -0.19 26.51 -24.60
CA VAL A 476 0.10 27.84 -24.05
C VAL A 476 1.56 28.14 -24.28
N ASP A 477 1.84 28.91 -25.34
CA ASP A 477 3.18 29.33 -25.71
C ASP A 477 3.62 30.50 -24.81
N ASN A 478 4.43 30.18 -23.80
CA ASN A 478 4.95 31.16 -22.83
C ASN A 478 6.22 31.87 -23.32
N GLY A 479 6.12 32.51 -24.47
CA GLY A 479 7.20 33.37 -24.95
C GLY A 479 8.27 32.66 -25.79
N SER A 480 7.94 31.59 -26.53
CA SER A 480 8.89 30.91 -27.42
C SER A 480 9.46 31.87 -28.47
N PHE A 481 10.71 31.67 -28.85
CA PHE A 481 11.41 32.51 -29.83
C PHE A 481 12.27 31.71 -30.81
N GLU A 482 12.47 30.41 -30.59
CA GLU A 482 13.15 29.54 -31.54
C GLU A 482 12.31 29.37 -32.82
N ASN A 483 12.94 29.58 -33.97
CA ASN A 483 12.26 29.51 -35.27
C ASN A 483 11.62 28.14 -35.51
N GLU A 484 12.28 27.06 -35.09
CA GLU A 484 11.79 25.69 -35.21
C GLU A 484 10.52 25.47 -34.38
N THR A 485 10.46 26.04 -33.16
CA THR A 485 9.29 25.96 -32.29
C THR A 485 8.12 26.76 -32.88
N LEU A 486 8.37 28.00 -33.33
CA LEU A 486 7.34 28.84 -33.96
C LEU A 486 6.81 28.23 -35.26
N ALA A 487 7.68 27.63 -36.08
CA ALA A 487 7.28 26.92 -37.29
C ALA A 487 6.39 25.72 -36.96
N TYR A 488 6.74 24.94 -35.91
CA TYR A 488 5.91 23.84 -35.45
C TYR A 488 4.54 24.30 -34.97
N PHE A 489 4.46 25.37 -34.17
CA PHE A 489 3.18 25.92 -33.70
C PHE A 489 2.29 26.43 -34.85
N ALA A 490 2.89 27.07 -35.87
CA ALA A 490 2.18 27.47 -37.07
C ALA A 490 1.62 26.28 -37.87
N GLU A 491 2.37 25.16 -37.92
CA GLU A 491 1.96 23.91 -38.55
C GLU A 491 0.79 23.26 -37.79
N ILE A 492 0.94 22.97 -36.50
CA ILE A 492 -0.09 22.26 -35.72
C ILE A 492 -1.33 23.13 -35.47
N GLY A 493 -1.19 24.46 -35.44
CA GLY A 493 -2.29 25.40 -35.29
C GLY A 493 -3.29 25.39 -36.46
N GLN A 494 -2.95 24.76 -37.59
CA GLN A 494 -3.90 24.52 -38.69
C GLN A 494 -4.86 23.35 -38.41
N ARG A 495 -4.59 22.53 -37.39
CA ARG A 495 -5.45 21.40 -37.03
C ARG A 495 -6.71 21.90 -36.33
N PRO A 496 -7.90 21.37 -36.66
CA PRO A 496 -9.16 21.86 -36.11
C PRO A 496 -9.32 21.65 -34.60
N ASN A 497 -8.59 20.69 -34.03
CA ASN A 497 -8.62 20.36 -32.61
C ASN A 497 -7.41 20.91 -31.84
N VAL A 498 -6.58 21.79 -32.44
CA VAL A 498 -5.41 22.41 -31.77
C VAL A 498 -5.55 23.93 -31.80
N ARG A 499 -5.30 24.57 -30.65
CA ARG A 499 -5.28 26.02 -30.51
C ARG A 499 -3.98 26.45 -29.84
N ILE A 500 -3.30 27.43 -30.44
CA ILE A 500 -2.11 28.06 -29.86
C ILE A 500 -2.54 29.35 -29.15
N LEU A 501 -2.20 29.46 -27.86
CA LEU A 501 -2.42 30.65 -27.04
C LEU A 501 -1.06 31.25 -26.69
N ARG A 502 -0.75 32.42 -27.24
CA ARG A 502 0.49 33.15 -26.90
C ARG A 502 0.33 33.90 -25.59
N ASP A 503 1.34 33.78 -24.73
CA ASP A 503 1.38 34.46 -23.43
C ASP A 503 2.80 34.86 -23.05
N ASP A 504 3.15 36.13 -23.24
CA ASP A 504 4.49 36.64 -22.95
C ASP A 504 4.70 37.06 -21.48
N SER A 505 3.78 36.72 -20.56
CA SER A 505 3.95 37.01 -19.13
C SER A 505 5.09 36.20 -18.50
N PRO A 506 5.66 36.63 -17.35
CA PRO A 506 6.64 35.84 -16.62
C PRO A 506 6.10 34.44 -16.31
N PHE A 507 6.97 33.42 -16.43
CA PHE A 507 6.56 32.03 -16.23
C PHE A 507 5.91 31.81 -14.86
N ASN A 508 4.68 31.33 -14.89
CA ASN A 508 3.92 30.89 -13.74
C ASN A 508 2.99 29.77 -14.20
N PHE A 509 3.27 28.53 -13.79
CA PHE A 509 2.55 27.35 -14.26
C PHE A 509 1.05 27.45 -13.93
N SER A 510 0.72 27.86 -12.70
CA SER A 510 -0.67 28.05 -12.26
C SER A 510 -1.39 29.08 -13.13
N ALA A 511 -0.76 30.23 -13.38
CA ALA A 511 -1.38 31.31 -14.12
C ALA A 511 -1.59 30.96 -15.61
N LEU A 512 -0.63 30.26 -16.23
CA LEU A 512 -0.76 29.76 -17.61
C LEU A 512 -1.93 28.77 -17.74
N ASN A 513 -2.05 27.83 -16.81
CA ASN A 513 -3.16 26.88 -16.78
C ASN A 513 -4.51 27.56 -16.53
N ASN A 514 -4.59 28.51 -15.59
CA ASN A 514 -5.81 29.28 -15.31
C ASN A 514 -6.32 30.03 -16.56
N ARG A 515 -5.43 30.71 -17.28
CA ARG A 515 -5.80 31.45 -18.49
C ARG A 515 -6.25 30.53 -19.62
N ALA A 516 -5.61 29.38 -19.80
CA ALA A 516 -6.04 28.38 -20.76
C ALA A 516 -7.40 27.75 -20.38
N ALA A 517 -7.61 27.47 -19.08
CA ALA A 517 -8.87 26.97 -18.56
C ALA A 517 -10.03 27.95 -18.81
N ALA A 518 -9.79 29.26 -18.67
CA ALA A 518 -10.81 30.28 -18.94
C ALA A 518 -11.33 30.26 -20.39
N VAL A 519 -10.47 29.99 -21.36
CA VAL A 519 -10.83 29.94 -22.79
C VAL A 519 -11.18 28.53 -23.29
N SER A 520 -11.03 27.51 -22.45
CA SER A 520 -11.29 26.10 -22.76
C SER A 520 -12.78 25.84 -23.00
N THR A 521 -13.08 24.89 -23.90
CA THR A 521 -14.46 24.53 -24.27
C THR A 521 -14.89 23.15 -23.78
N GLY A 522 -13.97 22.38 -23.20
CA GLY A 522 -14.23 21.07 -22.62
C GLY A 522 -15.04 21.14 -21.33
N ALA A 523 -15.86 20.11 -21.11
CA ALA A 523 -16.47 19.87 -19.80
C ALA A 523 -15.43 19.37 -18.78
N TYR A 524 -14.31 18.85 -19.27
CA TYR A 524 -13.17 18.39 -18.51
C TYR A 524 -11.91 19.14 -18.95
N LEU A 525 -11.03 19.40 -18.00
CA LEU A 525 -9.68 19.90 -18.22
C LEU A 525 -8.69 18.76 -18.00
N CYS A 526 -7.70 18.67 -18.88
CA CYS A 526 -6.51 17.84 -18.68
C CYS A 526 -5.30 18.77 -18.61
N LEU A 527 -4.69 18.92 -17.44
CA LEU A 527 -3.41 19.62 -17.30
C LEU A 527 -2.30 18.63 -17.68
N LEU A 528 -1.45 18.99 -18.63
CA LEU A 528 -0.44 18.09 -19.17
C LEU A 528 0.88 18.85 -19.39
N ASN A 529 1.98 18.31 -18.87
CA ASN A 529 3.30 18.88 -19.11
C ASN A 529 3.75 18.67 -20.56
N ASN A 530 4.59 19.57 -21.07
CA ASN A 530 5.05 19.52 -22.45
C ASN A 530 6.15 18.47 -22.73
N ASP A 531 6.64 17.78 -21.70
CA ASP A 531 7.66 16.74 -21.74
C ASP A 531 7.10 15.36 -21.32
N THR A 532 5.81 15.13 -21.55
CA THR A 532 5.17 13.82 -21.39
C THR A 532 5.06 13.06 -22.71
N GLU A 533 4.93 11.74 -22.66
CA GLU A 533 4.61 10.91 -23.83
C GLU A 533 3.55 9.87 -23.47
N VAL A 534 2.48 9.78 -24.25
CA VAL A 534 1.42 8.76 -24.05
C VAL A 534 1.98 7.35 -24.25
N ILE A 535 1.75 6.46 -23.27
CA ILE A 535 2.10 5.03 -23.35
C ILE A 535 0.83 4.20 -23.59
N SER A 536 -0.19 4.36 -22.74
CA SER A 536 -1.45 3.62 -22.83
C SER A 536 -2.47 4.37 -23.72
N PRO A 537 -2.94 3.81 -24.84
CA PRO A 537 -3.89 4.48 -25.74
C PRO A 537 -5.22 4.88 -25.09
N ASP A 538 -5.68 4.14 -24.08
CA ASP A 538 -6.90 4.34 -23.30
C ASP A 538 -6.70 5.24 -22.05
N TRP A 539 -5.58 5.97 -21.95
CA TRP A 539 -5.27 6.80 -20.78
C TRP A 539 -6.37 7.82 -20.45
N LEU A 540 -6.88 8.52 -21.47
CA LEU A 540 -7.87 9.58 -21.28
C LEU A 540 -9.27 9.00 -21.03
N ASP A 541 -9.59 7.84 -21.62
CA ASP A 541 -10.79 7.05 -21.34
C ASP A 541 -10.87 6.67 -19.85
N GLU A 542 -9.79 6.11 -19.30
CA GLU A 542 -9.66 5.75 -17.89
C GLU A 542 -9.83 6.98 -16.99
N MET A 543 -9.09 8.06 -17.27
CA MET A 543 -9.12 9.26 -16.43
C MET A 543 -10.46 9.99 -16.47
N VAL A 544 -11.11 10.09 -17.64
CA VAL A 544 -12.45 10.69 -17.77
C VAL A 544 -13.51 9.80 -17.14
N GLY A 545 -13.42 8.48 -17.30
CA GLY A 545 -14.30 7.52 -16.62
C GLY A 545 -14.33 7.76 -15.11
N LEU A 546 -13.14 7.90 -14.50
CA LEU A 546 -12.99 8.24 -13.08
C LEU A 546 -13.46 9.64 -12.74
N ALA A 547 -13.06 10.64 -13.52
CA ALA A 547 -13.44 12.04 -13.28
C ALA A 547 -14.93 12.29 -13.53
N SER A 548 -15.65 11.37 -14.19
CA SER A 548 -17.10 11.43 -14.36
C SER A 548 -17.88 10.92 -13.15
N GLN A 549 -17.24 10.17 -12.25
CA GLN A 549 -17.92 9.66 -11.07
C GLN A 549 -18.29 10.79 -10.10
N PRO A 550 -19.51 10.77 -9.53
CA PRO A 550 -19.91 11.72 -8.50
C PRO A 550 -18.93 11.71 -7.32
N GLY A 551 -18.58 12.89 -6.80
CA GLY A 551 -17.65 13.03 -5.68
C GLY A 551 -16.17 12.94 -6.05
N ASN A 552 -15.78 12.48 -7.24
CA ASN A 552 -14.37 12.50 -7.66
C ASN A 552 -13.94 13.89 -8.13
N GLY A 553 -12.75 14.33 -7.69
CA GLY A 553 -12.13 15.60 -8.03
C GLY A 553 -11.01 15.42 -9.06
N ALA A 554 -9.78 15.73 -8.68
CA ALA A 554 -8.63 15.56 -9.55
C ALA A 554 -8.27 14.08 -9.73
N VAL A 555 -8.08 13.65 -10.98
CA VAL A 555 -7.64 12.30 -11.34
C VAL A 555 -6.23 12.36 -11.91
N GLY A 556 -5.30 11.61 -11.32
CA GLY A 556 -3.89 11.55 -11.73
C GLY A 556 -3.52 10.24 -12.42
N ALA A 557 -2.63 10.33 -13.41
CA ALA A 557 -2.06 9.20 -14.14
C ALA A 557 -0.85 8.58 -13.41
N ALA A 558 -0.46 7.36 -13.80
CA ALA A 558 0.86 6.82 -13.50
C ALA A 558 1.90 7.44 -14.45
N LEU A 559 2.90 8.13 -13.90
CA LEU A 559 4.00 8.68 -14.69
C LEU A 559 5.26 7.86 -14.47
N TRP A 560 5.85 7.43 -15.59
CA TRP A 560 7.08 6.66 -15.63
C TRP A 560 8.23 7.52 -16.16
N TYR A 561 9.43 7.29 -15.65
CA TYR A 561 10.62 7.74 -16.35
C TYR A 561 10.86 6.86 -17.59
N PRO A 562 11.60 7.35 -18.61
CA PRO A 562 11.91 6.57 -19.82
C PRO A 562 12.68 5.26 -19.58
N ASN A 563 13.19 5.04 -18.37
CA ASN A 563 13.87 3.80 -17.95
C ASN A 563 12.95 2.84 -17.17
N ASP A 564 11.63 2.99 -17.30
CA ASP A 564 10.60 2.12 -16.69
C ASP A 564 10.68 2.03 -15.16
N VAL A 565 11.05 3.14 -14.51
CA VAL A 565 10.86 3.30 -13.06
C VAL A 565 9.81 4.38 -12.79
N LEU A 566 8.98 4.14 -11.78
CA LEU A 566 7.83 4.96 -11.47
C LEU A 566 8.29 6.31 -10.90
N GLN A 567 7.79 7.39 -11.48
CA GLN A 567 8.01 8.74 -11.00
C GLN A 567 6.83 9.19 -10.13
N HIS A 568 5.61 8.98 -10.61
CA HIS A 568 4.40 9.39 -9.90
C HIS A 568 3.44 8.22 -9.72
N GLY A 569 3.45 7.65 -8.52
CA GLY A 569 2.43 6.73 -8.03
C GLY A 569 1.34 7.40 -7.20
N GLY A 570 1.19 8.73 -7.28
CA GLY A 570 0.46 9.53 -6.30
C GLY A 570 1.34 10.46 -5.45
N VAL A 571 0.75 11.41 -4.72
CA VAL A 571 1.48 12.30 -3.78
C VAL A 571 0.99 12.11 -2.35
N LEU A 572 1.94 11.91 -1.43
CA LEU A 572 1.73 11.86 0.02
C LEU A 572 2.24 13.15 0.67
N LEU A 573 1.44 13.74 1.55
CA LEU A 573 1.81 14.92 2.34
C LEU A 573 2.80 14.56 3.44
N GLY A 574 3.61 15.54 3.85
CA GLY A 574 4.64 15.41 4.88
C GLY A 574 5.88 14.64 4.43
N LEU A 575 5.77 13.79 3.41
CA LEU A 575 6.91 13.04 2.87
C LEU A 575 7.96 14.01 2.30
N GLY A 576 9.21 13.90 2.73
CA GLY A 576 10.25 14.87 2.32
C GLY A 576 10.11 16.25 3.00
N GLY A 577 9.15 16.43 3.90
CA GLY A 577 8.87 17.65 4.65
C GLY A 577 7.60 18.40 4.22
N ILE A 578 7.22 18.35 2.94
CA ILE A 578 5.99 18.99 2.43
C ILE A 578 5.14 17.97 1.70
N ALA A 579 5.63 17.42 0.60
CA ALA A 579 4.94 16.42 -0.18
C ALA A 579 5.94 15.63 -1.01
N GLY A 580 5.67 14.34 -1.25
CA GLY A 580 6.52 13.47 -2.03
C GLY A 580 5.74 12.41 -2.80
N HIS A 581 6.34 11.91 -3.88
CA HIS A 581 5.71 10.92 -4.75
C HIS A 581 5.74 9.53 -4.11
N MET A 582 4.58 8.88 -4.07
CA MET A 582 4.44 7.50 -3.61
C MET A 582 5.12 6.54 -4.60
N HIS A 583 5.82 5.52 -4.08
CA HIS A 583 6.51 4.49 -4.88
C HIS A 583 7.55 5.03 -5.89
N HIS A 584 8.14 6.21 -5.62
CA HIS A 584 9.21 6.76 -6.46
C HIS A 584 10.38 5.78 -6.64
N MET A 585 10.84 5.64 -7.89
CA MET A 585 11.87 4.69 -8.35
C MET A 585 11.49 3.20 -8.29
N LEU A 586 10.22 2.88 -8.05
CA LEU A 586 9.74 1.49 -8.15
C LEU A 586 9.82 1.02 -9.60
N ARG A 587 10.41 -0.15 -9.84
CA ARG A 587 10.50 -0.70 -11.20
C ARG A 587 9.13 -1.15 -11.70
N ARG A 588 8.86 -0.97 -12.98
CA ARG A 588 7.63 -1.45 -13.62
C ARG A 588 7.44 -2.96 -13.38
N GLY A 589 6.21 -3.37 -13.09
CA GLY A 589 5.85 -4.75 -12.76
C GLY A 589 5.97 -5.11 -11.27
N HIS A 590 6.58 -4.26 -10.44
CA HIS A 590 6.51 -4.42 -9.00
C HIS A 590 5.18 -3.93 -8.45
N LEU A 591 4.74 -4.54 -7.35
CA LEU A 591 3.41 -4.33 -6.78
C LEU A 591 3.39 -3.16 -5.78
N GLY A 592 4.54 -2.77 -5.24
CA GLY A 592 4.63 -1.75 -4.20
C GLY A 592 4.11 -2.23 -2.84
N TYR A 593 4.08 -1.33 -1.87
CA TYR A 593 3.65 -1.67 -0.50
C TYR A 593 2.23 -2.20 -0.49
N PHE A 594 2.06 -3.49 -0.17
CA PHE A 594 0.76 -4.18 -0.17
C PHE A 594 -0.07 -3.89 -1.43
N ASN A 595 0.58 -4.05 -2.60
CA ASN A 595 -0.02 -3.90 -3.93
C ASN A 595 -0.45 -2.48 -4.31
N ARG A 596 -0.13 -1.48 -3.48
CA ARG A 596 -0.58 -0.10 -3.69
C ARG A 596 -0.01 0.56 -4.96
N ALA A 597 1.00 0.02 -5.63
CA ALA A 597 1.46 0.55 -6.91
C ALA A 597 0.61 0.09 -8.10
N VAL A 598 -0.28 -0.88 -7.91
CA VAL A 598 -1.13 -1.45 -8.97
C VAL A 598 -2.62 -1.38 -8.63
N THR A 599 -2.99 -0.66 -7.57
CA THR A 599 -4.37 -0.41 -7.15
C THR A 599 -4.74 1.07 -7.27
N MET A 600 -5.94 1.34 -7.78
CA MET A 600 -6.55 2.67 -7.74
C MET A 600 -6.70 3.15 -6.28
N GLN A 601 -6.43 4.44 -6.02
CA GLN A 601 -6.45 4.97 -4.65
C GLN A 601 -6.98 6.40 -4.59
N ASN A 602 -7.69 6.71 -3.51
CA ASN A 602 -7.89 8.08 -3.09
C ASN A 602 -6.61 8.59 -2.43
N LEU A 603 -6.16 9.77 -2.84
CA LEU A 603 -4.95 10.40 -2.32
C LEU A 603 -5.20 11.84 -1.91
N SER A 604 -4.27 12.41 -1.15
CA SER A 604 -4.31 13.84 -0.81
C SER A 604 -4.04 14.70 -2.04
N ALA A 605 -3.07 14.31 -2.87
CA ALA A 605 -2.78 15.00 -4.12
C ALA A 605 -2.31 14.06 -5.23
N VAL A 606 -2.46 14.56 -6.45
CA VAL A 606 -1.88 14.02 -7.68
C VAL A 606 -1.16 15.14 -8.41
N THR A 607 -0.22 14.82 -9.29
CA THR A 607 0.56 15.87 -9.97
C THR A 607 -0.15 16.45 -11.19
N ALA A 608 0.02 17.75 -11.42
CA ALA A 608 -0.48 18.41 -12.63
C ALA A 608 0.36 18.12 -13.90
N ALA A 609 1.41 17.28 -13.80
CA ALA A 609 2.11 16.79 -15.00
C ALA A 609 1.20 15.94 -15.90
N CYS A 610 0.19 15.26 -15.33
CA CYS A 610 -0.97 14.73 -16.04
C CYS A 610 -2.15 14.58 -15.07
N LEU A 611 -3.12 15.49 -15.15
CA LEU A 611 -4.27 15.58 -14.24
C LEU A 611 -5.54 15.88 -15.02
N VAL A 612 -6.58 15.07 -14.83
CA VAL A 612 -7.93 15.31 -15.39
C VAL A 612 -8.90 15.73 -14.30
N ILE A 613 -9.71 16.75 -14.55
CA ILE A 613 -10.74 17.24 -13.62
C ILE A 613 -11.94 17.80 -14.38
N ARG A 614 -13.14 17.72 -13.78
CA ARG A 614 -14.31 18.45 -14.27
C ARG A 614 -14.04 19.96 -14.23
N LYS A 615 -14.27 20.66 -15.34
CA LYS A 615 -14.05 22.11 -15.41
C LYS A 615 -14.85 22.85 -14.34
N SER A 616 -16.08 22.43 -14.08
CA SER A 616 -16.91 23.02 -13.02
C SER A 616 -16.28 22.93 -11.62
N VAL A 617 -15.55 21.85 -11.31
CA VAL A 617 -14.85 21.69 -10.03
C VAL A 617 -13.58 22.54 -10.00
N PHE A 618 -12.85 22.62 -11.11
CA PHE A 618 -11.71 23.52 -11.26
C PHE A 618 -12.12 24.99 -11.02
N ASP A 619 -13.24 25.41 -11.61
CA ASP A 619 -13.80 26.75 -11.45
C ASP A 619 -14.33 26.99 -10.02
N GLU A 620 -15.00 25.99 -9.42
CA GLU A 620 -15.52 26.04 -8.05
C GLU A 620 -14.44 26.36 -7.01
N VAL A 621 -13.26 25.73 -7.14
CA VAL A 621 -12.14 25.96 -6.22
C VAL A 621 -11.30 27.19 -6.60
N GLY A 622 -11.65 27.91 -7.66
CA GLY A 622 -10.95 29.12 -8.13
C GLY A 622 -9.65 28.85 -8.91
N GLY A 623 -9.52 27.67 -9.53
CA GLY A 623 -8.34 27.29 -10.32
C GLY A 623 -7.08 27.05 -9.48
N MET A 624 -5.91 27.13 -10.12
CA MET A 624 -4.61 26.95 -9.46
C MET A 624 -4.14 28.23 -8.76
N ASN A 625 -3.44 28.09 -7.64
CA ASN A 625 -2.94 29.24 -6.89
C ASN A 625 -1.71 29.86 -7.57
N GLU A 626 -1.83 31.10 -8.04
CA GLU A 626 -0.76 31.81 -8.74
C GLU A 626 0.38 32.28 -7.83
N GLU A 627 0.23 32.25 -6.51
CA GLU A 627 1.35 32.45 -5.57
C GLU A 627 2.36 31.29 -5.58
N LEU A 628 1.90 30.11 -6.02
CA LEU A 628 2.71 28.91 -6.24
C LEU A 628 3.01 28.79 -7.73
N ALA A 629 4.09 29.42 -8.19
CA ALA A 629 4.40 29.52 -9.60
C ALA A 629 5.01 28.24 -10.18
N VAL A 630 5.74 27.46 -9.37
CA VAL A 630 6.53 26.32 -9.85
C VAL A 630 6.33 25.06 -8.99
N ALA A 631 6.51 25.13 -7.68
CA ALA A 631 6.39 23.98 -6.79
C ALA A 631 5.06 23.98 -6.03
N PHE A 632 4.57 22.78 -5.71
CA PHE A 632 3.39 22.51 -4.87
C PHE A 632 2.06 23.11 -5.32
N ASN A 633 1.99 23.71 -6.51
CA ASN A 633 0.76 24.27 -7.07
C ASN A 633 -0.34 23.21 -7.26
N ASP A 634 0.05 22.01 -7.67
CA ASP A 634 -0.80 20.84 -7.83
C ASP A 634 -1.23 20.25 -6.49
N VAL A 635 -0.32 20.22 -5.51
CA VAL A 635 -0.60 19.80 -4.13
C VAL A 635 -1.64 20.73 -3.48
N ASP A 636 -1.41 22.04 -3.49
CA ASP A 636 -2.38 23.02 -2.99
C ASP A 636 -3.74 22.89 -3.69
N PHE A 637 -3.73 22.82 -5.02
CA PHE A 637 -4.95 22.67 -5.81
C PHE A 637 -5.75 21.42 -5.40
N CYS A 638 -5.08 20.27 -5.29
CA CYS A 638 -5.69 19.03 -4.85
C CYS A 638 -6.26 19.12 -3.42
N LEU A 639 -5.57 19.82 -2.51
CA LEU A 639 -6.05 20.00 -1.13
C LEU A 639 -7.30 20.90 -1.08
N ARG A 640 -7.37 21.94 -1.91
CA ARG A 640 -8.59 22.76 -2.04
C ARG A 640 -9.75 21.99 -2.67
N VAL A 641 -9.49 21.13 -3.66
CA VAL A 641 -10.49 20.20 -4.21
C VAL A 641 -11.05 19.27 -3.13
N ARG A 642 -10.20 18.81 -2.19
CA ARG A 642 -10.64 18.02 -1.02
C ARG A 642 -11.43 18.84 -0.01
N GLU A 643 -11.02 20.07 0.29
CA GLU A 643 -11.79 20.98 1.16
C GLU A 643 -13.19 21.26 0.60
N ALA A 644 -13.35 21.29 -0.72
CA ALA A 644 -14.65 21.40 -1.39
C ALA A 644 -15.50 20.11 -1.36
N GLY A 645 -14.99 19.02 -0.77
CA GLY A 645 -15.72 17.77 -0.57
C GLY A 645 -15.52 16.73 -1.67
N TYR A 646 -14.57 16.93 -2.59
CA TYR A 646 -14.25 15.96 -3.64
C TYR A 646 -13.05 15.08 -3.25
N ALA A 647 -13.04 13.84 -3.73
CA ALA A 647 -11.92 12.92 -3.54
C ALA A 647 -10.98 12.94 -4.75
N ASN A 648 -9.69 13.18 -4.52
CA ASN A 648 -8.69 13.00 -5.59
C ASN A 648 -8.38 11.52 -5.75
N VAL A 649 -8.20 11.08 -6.99
CA VAL A 649 -7.99 9.67 -7.34
C VAL A 649 -6.72 9.54 -8.17
N TRP A 650 -5.90 8.55 -7.83
CA TRP A 650 -4.80 8.12 -8.69
C TRP A 650 -5.13 6.75 -9.28
N THR A 651 -4.86 6.58 -10.58
CA THR A 651 -5.04 5.31 -11.28
C THR A 651 -3.71 4.82 -11.84
N PRO A 652 -3.34 3.54 -11.62
CA PRO A 652 -2.18 2.91 -12.24
C PRO A 652 -2.40 2.61 -13.73
N TYR A 653 -3.62 2.79 -14.25
CA TYR A 653 -4.02 2.29 -15.56
C TYR A 653 -4.07 3.35 -16.67
N ALA A 654 -3.77 4.61 -16.33
CA ALA A 654 -3.46 5.65 -17.30
C ALA A 654 -1.95 5.92 -17.22
N GLU A 655 -1.19 5.50 -18.23
CA GLU A 655 0.27 5.49 -18.20
C GLU A 655 0.87 6.44 -19.23
N LEU A 656 1.78 7.31 -18.78
CA LEU A 656 2.58 8.20 -19.62
C LEU A 656 4.05 8.14 -19.17
N TYR A 657 4.97 8.37 -20.11
CA TYR A 657 6.33 8.75 -19.74
C TYR A 657 6.37 10.24 -19.41
N HIS A 658 7.22 10.63 -18.47
CA HIS A 658 7.53 12.03 -18.17
C HIS A 658 9.06 12.18 -18.12
N HIS A 659 9.60 12.98 -19.04
CA HIS A 659 11.04 13.15 -19.25
C HIS A 659 11.70 14.14 -18.26
N GLU A 660 10.89 14.72 -17.36
CA GLU A 660 11.18 15.59 -16.21
C GLU A 660 12.34 16.59 -16.31
N SER A 661 12.01 17.87 -16.15
CA SER A 661 13.01 18.95 -16.02
C SER A 661 13.97 19.06 -17.20
N ALA A 662 13.66 18.41 -18.34
CA ALA A 662 14.48 18.40 -19.53
C ALA A 662 14.69 19.81 -20.11
N THR A 663 13.72 20.72 -19.91
CA THR A 663 13.81 22.14 -20.28
C THR A 663 14.08 23.08 -19.08
N ARG A 664 13.70 22.68 -17.86
CA ARG A 664 13.65 23.57 -16.69
C ARG A 664 14.90 23.55 -15.81
N GLY A 665 15.61 22.42 -15.70
CA GLY A 665 16.69 22.23 -14.72
C GLY A 665 16.23 22.29 -13.26
N SER A 666 17.15 22.12 -12.30
CA SER A 666 16.81 21.94 -10.87
C SER A 666 16.37 23.22 -10.15
N ASP A 667 15.33 23.12 -9.31
CA ASP A 667 14.90 24.19 -8.38
C ASP A 667 15.95 24.52 -7.31
N MET A 668 16.98 23.68 -7.19
CA MET A 668 18.11 23.88 -6.28
C MET A 668 19.18 24.84 -6.82
N ALA A 669 18.99 25.39 -8.03
CA ALA A 669 19.84 26.45 -8.55
C ALA A 669 19.72 27.74 -7.71
N PRO A 670 20.81 28.50 -7.46
CA PRO A 670 20.80 29.67 -6.57
C PRO A 670 19.72 30.70 -6.91
N GLU A 671 19.46 30.94 -8.20
CA GLU A 671 18.44 31.88 -8.67
C GLU A 671 16.99 31.39 -8.50
N LYS A 672 16.79 30.08 -8.29
CA LYS A 672 15.47 29.42 -8.15
C LYS A 672 15.11 29.09 -6.70
N TYR A 673 16.13 28.88 -5.86
CA TYR A 673 15.97 28.46 -4.47
C TYR A 673 15.16 29.46 -3.63
N ALA A 674 15.35 30.76 -3.82
CA ALA A 674 14.62 31.79 -3.07
C ALA A 674 13.11 31.75 -3.33
N ARG A 675 12.68 31.39 -4.55
CA ARG A 675 11.26 31.14 -4.87
C ARG A 675 10.80 29.86 -4.16
N PHE A 676 11.51 28.75 -4.36
CA PHE A 676 11.15 27.45 -3.77
C PHE A 676 10.97 27.56 -2.24
N ALA A 677 11.86 28.27 -1.54
CA ALA A 677 11.74 28.50 -0.11
C ALA A 677 10.46 29.25 0.28
N ARG A 678 10.02 30.24 -0.52
CA ARG A 678 8.75 30.94 -0.28
C ARG A 678 7.54 30.03 -0.50
N GLU A 679 7.57 29.18 -1.53
CA GLU A 679 6.50 28.22 -1.82
C GLU A 679 6.40 27.15 -0.71
N VAL A 680 7.54 26.71 -0.16
CA VAL A 680 7.59 25.86 1.05
C VAL A 680 6.96 26.58 2.26
N ASP A 681 7.40 27.80 2.56
CA ASP A 681 6.88 28.57 3.69
C ASP A 681 5.36 28.79 3.57
N TRP A 682 4.87 29.00 2.34
CA TRP A 682 3.44 29.13 2.05
C TRP A 682 2.68 27.83 2.39
N MET A 683 3.17 26.68 1.92
CA MET A 683 2.56 25.37 2.20
C MET A 683 2.54 25.06 3.71
N GLU A 684 3.63 25.36 4.43
CA GLU A 684 3.68 25.18 5.88
C GLU A 684 2.65 26.05 6.60
N GLN A 685 2.49 27.31 6.18
CA GLN A 685 1.55 28.25 6.78
C GLN A 685 0.08 27.86 6.53
N ARG A 686 -0.25 27.45 5.29
CA ARG A 686 -1.64 27.13 4.91
C ARG A 686 -2.06 25.72 5.29
N TRP A 687 -1.15 24.74 5.17
CA TRP A 687 -1.48 23.31 5.20
C TRP A 687 -0.76 22.53 6.30
N GLY A 688 0.01 23.18 7.19
CA GLY A 688 0.88 22.51 8.17
C GLY A 688 0.24 21.33 8.93
N ALA A 689 -1.00 21.48 9.41
CA ALA A 689 -1.71 20.40 10.10
C ALA A 689 -2.02 19.19 9.19
N ALA A 690 -2.33 19.41 7.92
CA ALA A 690 -2.56 18.33 6.95
C ALA A 690 -1.25 17.61 6.59
N LEU A 691 -0.11 18.32 6.60
CA LEU A 691 1.20 17.73 6.32
C LEU A 691 1.62 16.69 7.38
N GLU A 692 1.14 16.83 8.61
CA GLU A 692 1.42 15.88 9.69
C GLU A 692 0.57 14.62 9.62
N ARG A 693 -0.56 14.64 8.91
CA ARG A 693 -1.56 13.56 8.87
C ARG A 693 -2.21 13.45 7.49
N ASP A 694 -1.52 12.79 6.57
CA ASP A 694 -2.12 12.37 5.31
C ASP A 694 -3.01 11.13 5.52
N PRO A 695 -4.32 11.17 5.21
CA PRO A 695 -5.20 10.00 5.35
C PRO A 695 -4.77 8.79 4.51
N ALA A 696 -4.03 9.00 3.41
CA ALA A 696 -3.51 7.92 2.59
C ALA A 696 -2.25 7.24 3.19
N TYR A 697 -1.70 7.74 4.30
CA TYR A 697 -0.43 7.27 4.87
C TYR A 697 -0.47 7.04 6.38
N ASN A 698 -0.32 5.77 6.77
CA ASN A 698 -0.48 5.34 8.16
C ASN A 698 0.51 6.05 9.12
N PRO A 699 0.07 6.46 10.32
CA PRO A 699 0.92 7.13 11.32
C PRO A 699 2.08 6.27 11.84
N ASN A 700 2.02 4.94 11.71
CA ASN A 700 3.10 4.02 12.04
C ASN A 700 4.20 3.95 10.96
N LEU A 701 4.00 4.61 9.80
CA LEU A 701 4.98 4.71 8.73
C LEU A 701 5.72 6.06 8.76
N SER A 702 7.01 6.01 8.45
CA SER A 702 7.92 7.15 8.55
C SER A 702 7.65 8.21 7.48
N LEU A 703 7.59 9.47 7.90
CA LEU A 703 7.72 10.65 7.03
C LEU A 703 9.17 11.15 6.95
N GLY A 704 10.08 10.48 7.68
CA GLY A 704 11.48 10.87 7.80
C GLY A 704 12.19 10.86 6.44
N THR A 705 13.08 11.83 6.25
CA THR A 705 13.88 11.95 5.02
C THR A 705 15.19 11.17 5.08
N ASP A 706 15.41 10.43 6.16
CA ASP A 706 16.60 9.65 6.45
C ASP A 706 16.40 8.15 6.22
N VAL A 707 15.15 7.73 6.03
CA VAL A 707 14.73 6.36 5.72
C VAL A 707 13.88 6.35 4.44
N LEU A 708 13.69 5.17 3.85
CA LEU A 708 12.82 5.02 2.69
C LEU A 708 11.35 5.20 3.11
N PRO A 709 10.49 5.73 2.23
CA PRO A 709 9.04 5.71 2.45
C PRO A 709 8.56 4.28 2.74
N PHE A 710 7.50 4.15 3.55
CA PHE A 710 6.88 2.89 3.99
C PHE A 710 7.74 2.02 4.90
N THR A 711 8.79 2.61 5.49
CA THR A 711 9.47 2.04 6.66
C THR A 711 8.75 2.44 7.95
N LEU A 712 9.00 1.69 9.03
CA LEU A 712 8.45 1.99 10.35
C LEU A 712 8.88 3.38 10.85
N ALA A 713 7.94 4.15 11.40
CA ALA A 713 8.25 5.37 12.12
C ALA A 713 8.85 5.05 13.51
N ASP A 714 9.91 5.76 13.90
CA ASP A 714 10.57 5.64 15.21
C ASP A 714 10.81 7.05 15.79
N PRO A 715 9.93 7.56 16.69
CA PRO A 715 8.70 6.93 17.17
C PRO A 715 7.53 7.02 16.16
N PRO A 716 6.51 6.15 16.30
CA PRO A 716 5.23 6.28 15.60
C PRO A 716 4.55 7.62 15.86
N ARG A 717 3.78 8.11 14.87
CA ARG A 717 3.00 9.36 14.98
C ARG A 717 1.65 9.17 15.69
N VAL A 718 1.37 7.96 16.17
CA VAL A 718 0.24 7.60 17.03
C VAL A 718 0.78 6.78 18.21
N ARG A 719 0.32 7.05 19.43
CA ARG A 719 0.70 6.22 20.61
C ARG A 719 -0.30 5.10 20.79
N MET A 720 0.08 4.05 21.51
CA MET A 720 -0.73 2.84 21.72
C MET A 720 -2.20 3.09 22.09
N PHE A 721 -2.51 4.14 22.86
CA PHE A 721 -3.89 4.48 23.27
C PHE A 721 -4.33 5.92 22.89
N ASP A 722 -3.59 6.59 21.99
CA ASP A 722 -3.84 8.01 21.60
C ASP A 722 -4.98 8.22 20.62
#